data_AF-A0A1J9R7F1-F1
#
_entry.id   AF-A0A1J9R7F1-F1
#
_cell.length_a   1.000
_cell.length_b   1.000
_cell.length_c   1.000
_cell.angle_alpha   90.00
_cell.angle_beta   90.00
_cell.angle_gamma   90.00
#
_symmetry.space_group_name_H-M   'P 1'
#
loop_
_entity.id
_entity.type
_entity.pdbx_description
1 polymer ?
#
loop_
_entity_poly.entity_id
_entity_poly.type
_entity_poly.pdbx_seq_one_letter_code
_entity_poly.pdbx_strand_id
1 'polypeptide(L)'
;MAWQPQDQPLKQLAGFLNDSLNGSDSSVRKHAEQMLVQATTSPDFANYLTYLFSTPQPPPHIGFDNDTYNVVRVAASLNLKTKLKVAYGTVTSESLAYIRSTALSVLQDPSPQIRNSAGSIIAEIVARGGLLAWPTLLDELLALVSNASGSVPILTQEAAMSALSKVCEDNRKLLDKDFQGQRPLNIILPRLMQCTSNPSPKIRASSLSTIHMFLSQRPDILIGSLDTFLEHVFQLASDPNTDVRRTVCQSFVQLVDIAPDKLVPHIAGLVDYVLMQQHDPEDPELALDAAEFWLAVGEQKKLQEPLVPYLGKIIPVLLRSMIYDEDDAILLAGEDDDAETEDKVEDLKPQFAKSKGSRLQFSSGDGKSNGDAVDKTVTDDDDDLSEGEIEDDLDEFGDDDPEAEWTLRKCSAAALDVFANVYHQPVFEIILPYLKDNLRHAQWTNREAAVLALGAIADGCMDTVTPHLPELVPYLISLLSDPEPIVRKITCWCLGRYSEWAAHLDPAKKAQYFEPMMEGILHRMLDNNKKVQEAAASAFTSLEMKSDANILPYCQPILRQFVLCFEKYKDRNMYVLYDCVQTLAESVMSELAKPELVEILMPALIRRWNKLSDQSRELFPLLECLGYVAAAYGDTFSPFAPPIFARCIKIIYTNIQDYLTAITHNTGEEPDKDFLVTSLDMLGSIIQAIDPQKSSELVTTSQPPFFELLRFCLEDPNWEVRISSYALLGDCAINIFPPLEPVLPTVMPILIKQLDLNLIRDDESENGLRVINNACWAVGEIAAVSKAGMAPFLENLYQALTTIVSNEEVPDSVNENAAMALGRLGIGCAQQLAPHLGEFADMFLRSMAKVDFTREKASSFYGFNQIVQANPKAMESCLSDYFHAIAVFPHKSLHQPHFQDLQQSFQQVLQGYKDLIPDFNSFMVSLPPPVSRKLQTAYRL
;
A
#
# COMPACT_ATOMS: atom_id res chain seq x y z
N MET A 1 40.37 31.78 -10.30
CA MET A 1 41.33 30.85 -10.94
C MET A 1 40.62 29.50 -11.04
N ALA A 2 40.79 28.74 -12.13
CA ALA A 2 40.21 27.40 -12.21
C ALA A 2 40.89 26.49 -11.16
N TRP A 3 40.11 25.67 -10.46
CA TRP A 3 40.62 24.70 -9.48
C TRP A 3 41.56 23.69 -10.17
N GLN A 4 42.58 23.22 -9.45
CA GLN A 4 43.55 22.22 -9.93
C GLN A 4 43.84 21.20 -8.82
N PRO A 5 43.91 19.90 -9.13
CA PRO A 5 44.22 18.88 -8.14
C PRO A 5 45.70 18.97 -7.71
N GLN A 6 45.98 18.61 -6.46
CA GLN A 6 47.34 18.34 -5.99
C GLN A 6 47.66 16.85 -6.18
N ASP A 7 48.86 16.53 -6.65
CA ASP A 7 49.23 15.16 -7.05
C ASP A 7 49.12 14.14 -5.91
N GLN A 8 49.58 14.51 -4.70
CA GLN A 8 49.65 13.57 -3.58
C GLN A 8 48.26 13.22 -3.01
N PRO A 9 47.36 14.18 -2.71
CA PRO A 9 45.99 13.88 -2.32
C PRO A 9 45.21 13.12 -3.40
N LEU A 10 45.39 13.48 -4.68
CA LEU A 10 44.73 12.81 -5.80
C LEU A 10 45.11 11.33 -5.87
N LYS A 11 46.41 11.01 -5.73
CA LYS A 11 46.91 9.63 -5.72
C LYS A 11 46.38 8.83 -4.54
N GLN A 12 46.35 9.42 -3.35
CA GLN A 12 45.81 8.76 -2.15
C GLN A 12 44.33 8.44 -2.29
N LEU A 13 43.53 9.42 -2.74
CA LEU A 13 42.11 9.22 -2.95
C LEU A 13 41.83 8.13 -3.99
N ALA A 14 42.55 8.14 -5.11
CA ALA A 14 42.42 7.11 -6.15
C ALA A 14 42.72 5.70 -5.62
N GLY A 15 43.72 5.56 -4.73
CA GLY A 15 44.01 4.31 -4.03
C GLY A 15 42.85 3.84 -3.15
N PHE A 16 42.33 4.70 -2.28
CA PHE A 16 41.19 4.34 -1.42
C PHE A 16 39.93 4.00 -2.20
N LEU A 17 39.66 4.70 -3.31
CA LEU A 17 38.53 4.39 -4.18
C LEU A 17 38.67 3.00 -4.84
N ASN A 18 39.86 2.65 -5.31
CA ASN A 18 40.13 1.31 -5.84
C ASN A 18 39.93 0.23 -4.76
N ASP A 19 40.48 0.46 -3.57
CA ASP A 19 40.45 -0.48 -2.46
C ASP A 19 39.02 -0.66 -1.89
N SER A 20 38.16 0.36 -1.99
CA SER A 20 36.77 0.30 -1.55
C SER A 20 35.91 -0.69 -2.37
N LEU A 21 36.32 -1.02 -3.59
CA LEU A 21 35.65 -2.00 -4.45
C LEU A 21 36.37 -3.36 -4.46
N ASN A 22 37.34 -3.57 -3.57
CA ASN A 22 38.09 -4.83 -3.52
C ASN A 22 37.26 -5.93 -2.83
N GLY A 23 36.76 -6.89 -3.60
CA GLY A 23 35.99 -8.04 -3.11
C GLY A 23 36.83 -9.16 -2.47
N SER A 24 38.16 -9.11 -2.57
CA SER A 24 39.05 -10.20 -2.11
C SER A 24 39.55 -10.05 -0.67
N ASP A 25 39.56 -8.82 -0.11
CA ASP A 25 40.05 -8.54 1.24
C ASP A 25 39.15 -7.53 1.97
N SER A 26 38.34 -8.04 2.90
CA SER A 26 37.41 -7.24 3.71
C SER A 26 38.12 -6.22 4.62
N SER A 27 39.37 -6.50 5.03
CA SER A 27 40.13 -5.59 5.90
C SER A 27 40.58 -4.34 5.16
N VAL A 28 41.04 -4.50 3.92
CA VAL A 28 41.43 -3.41 3.02
C VAL A 28 40.23 -2.55 2.66
N ARG A 29 39.08 -3.18 2.34
CA ARG A 29 37.83 -2.47 2.06
C ARG A 29 37.38 -1.61 3.24
N LYS A 30 37.31 -2.19 4.45
CA LYS A 30 36.89 -1.47 5.67
C LYS A 30 37.83 -0.31 6.00
N HIS A 31 39.14 -0.49 5.80
CA HIS A 31 40.10 0.60 5.98
C HIS A 31 39.88 1.71 4.95
N ALA A 32 39.69 1.37 3.67
CA ALA A 32 39.42 2.33 2.61
C ALA A 32 38.13 3.13 2.87
N GLU A 33 37.06 2.47 3.30
CA GLU A 33 35.79 3.11 3.70
C GLU A 33 36.00 4.14 4.83
N GLN A 34 36.75 3.78 5.88
CA GLN A 34 37.08 4.70 6.97
C GLN A 34 37.86 5.92 6.48
N MET A 35 38.83 5.71 5.58
CA MET A 35 39.62 6.81 5.01
C MET A 35 38.79 7.70 4.08
N LEU A 36 37.85 7.14 3.31
CA LEU A 36 36.90 7.90 2.49
C LEU A 36 35.97 8.76 3.36
N VAL A 37 35.48 8.22 4.49
CA VAL A 37 34.69 8.99 5.46
C VAL A 37 35.50 10.17 6.00
N GLN A 38 36.77 9.97 6.39
CA GLN A 38 37.63 11.07 6.81
C GLN A 38 37.85 12.11 5.70
N ALA A 39 38.02 11.66 4.46
CA ALA A 39 38.24 12.55 3.31
C ALA A 39 37.05 13.49 3.04
N THR A 40 35.83 13.13 3.45
CA THR A 40 34.63 13.99 3.30
C THR A 40 34.70 15.31 4.05
N THR A 41 35.60 15.43 5.04
CA THR A 41 35.86 16.66 5.80
C THR A 41 36.60 17.71 4.98
N SER A 42 37.24 17.31 3.87
CA SER A 42 37.92 18.23 2.96
C SER A 42 36.90 19.01 2.12
N PRO A 43 36.99 20.36 2.04
CA PRO A 43 36.10 21.17 1.20
C PRO A 43 36.28 20.89 -0.30
N ASP A 44 37.46 20.39 -0.71
CA ASP A 44 37.79 20.06 -2.10
C ASP A 44 37.45 18.62 -2.48
N PHE A 45 36.94 17.80 -1.57
CA PHE A 45 36.68 16.37 -1.80
C PHE A 45 35.83 16.14 -3.06
N ALA A 46 34.76 16.93 -3.23
CA ALA A 46 33.91 16.85 -4.41
C ALA A 46 34.64 17.19 -5.72
N ASN A 47 35.60 18.14 -5.69
CA ASN A 47 36.38 18.52 -6.87
C ASN A 47 37.38 17.42 -7.25
N TYR A 48 38.02 16.76 -6.28
CA TYR A 48 38.89 15.61 -6.55
C TYR A 48 38.12 14.42 -7.15
N LEU A 49 36.95 14.11 -6.60
CA LEU A 49 36.08 13.06 -7.15
C LEU A 49 35.65 13.39 -8.58
N THR A 50 35.24 14.64 -8.82
CA THR A 50 34.84 15.14 -10.14
C THR A 50 35.98 15.01 -11.16
N TYR A 51 37.19 15.42 -10.78
CA TYR A 51 38.37 15.32 -11.64
C TYR A 51 38.71 13.87 -11.99
N LEU A 52 38.71 12.96 -11.01
CA LEU A 52 38.95 11.53 -11.25
C LEU A 52 37.89 10.96 -12.18
N PHE A 53 36.61 11.19 -11.87
CA PHE A 53 35.47 10.76 -12.68
C PHE A 53 35.57 11.23 -14.14
N SER A 54 35.94 12.49 -14.37
CA SER A 54 35.88 13.11 -15.69
C SER A 54 37.10 12.94 -16.57
N THR A 55 38.22 12.51 -16.00
CA THR A 55 39.47 12.37 -16.76
C THR A 55 39.49 10.99 -17.42
N PRO A 56 39.50 10.86 -18.76
CA PRO A 56 39.37 9.55 -19.39
C PRO A 56 40.63 8.67 -19.31
N GLN A 57 41.79 9.27 -19.07
CA GLN A 57 43.09 8.59 -19.01
C GLN A 57 43.72 8.80 -17.64
N PRO A 58 44.42 7.79 -17.08
CA PRO A 58 45.04 7.90 -15.77
C PRO A 58 46.06 9.04 -15.76
N PRO A 59 45.97 10.00 -14.82
CA PRO A 59 47.01 10.99 -14.62
C PRO A 59 48.36 10.31 -14.36
N PRO A 60 49.48 10.84 -14.91
CA PRO A 60 50.80 10.18 -14.86
C PRO A 60 51.28 9.80 -13.45
N HIS A 61 50.81 10.52 -12.43
CA HIS A 61 51.25 10.39 -11.04
C HIS A 61 50.51 9.28 -10.26
N ILE A 62 49.35 8.81 -10.74
CA ILE A 62 48.53 7.81 -10.05
C ILE A 62 49.08 6.39 -10.27
N GLY A 63 49.59 6.09 -11.46
CA GLY A 63 50.28 4.84 -11.76
C GLY A 63 49.38 3.61 -11.98
N PHE A 64 48.08 3.81 -12.25
CA PHE A 64 47.16 2.75 -12.65
C PHE A 64 47.16 2.54 -14.16
N ASP A 65 46.87 1.31 -14.60
CA ASP A 65 46.48 1.04 -15.98
C ASP A 65 45.05 1.54 -16.27
N ASN A 66 44.63 1.49 -17.54
CA ASN A 66 43.34 2.02 -17.95
C ASN A 66 42.15 1.27 -17.33
N ASP A 67 42.25 -0.05 -17.15
CA ASP A 67 41.15 -0.87 -16.64
C ASP A 67 40.93 -0.60 -15.15
N THR A 68 42.01 -0.63 -14.36
CA THR A 68 42.00 -0.29 -12.93
C THR A 68 41.56 1.16 -12.73
N TYR A 69 42.04 2.07 -13.58
CA TYR A 69 41.62 3.47 -13.49
C TYR A 69 40.13 3.63 -13.78
N ASN A 70 39.56 2.89 -14.73
CA ASN A 70 38.12 2.95 -15.00
C ASN A 70 37.28 2.52 -13.77
N VAL A 71 37.73 1.53 -12.99
CA VAL A 71 37.11 1.17 -11.70
C VAL A 71 37.14 2.35 -10.72
N VAL A 72 38.28 3.04 -10.62
CA VAL A 72 38.42 4.25 -9.79
C VAL A 72 37.46 5.36 -10.25
N ARG A 73 37.30 5.56 -11.57
CA ARG A 73 36.37 6.56 -12.12
C ARG A 73 34.91 6.25 -11.73
N VAL A 74 34.51 4.98 -11.78
CA VAL A 74 33.18 4.54 -11.33
C VAL A 74 33.02 4.76 -9.82
N ALA A 75 33.97 4.31 -9.00
CA ALA A 75 33.96 4.55 -7.55
C ALA A 75 33.89 6.05 -7.20
N ALA A 76 34.63 6.88 -7.93
CA ALA A 76 34.60 8.33 -7.76
C ALA A 76 33.22 8.91 -8.04
N SER A 77 32.55 8.43 -9.09
CA SER A 77 31.19 8.86 -9.43
C SER A 77 30.15 8.47 -8.38
N LEU A 78 30.26 7.26 -7.80
CA LEU A 78 29.38 6.79 -6.73
C LEU A 78 29.57 7.63 -5.46
N ASN A 79 30.81 7.87 -5.05
CA ASN A 79 31.13 8.71 -3.89
C ASN A 79 30.68 10.16 -4.10
N LEU A 80 30.80 10.69 -5.33
CA LEU A 80 30.33 12.04 -5.64
C LEU A 80 28.81 12.14 -5.54
N LYS A 81 28.09 11.15 -6.08
CA LYS A 81 26.63 11.05 -5.93
C LYS A 81 26.24 11.00 -4.45
N THR A 82 26.88 10.15 -3.65
CA THR A 82 26.62 10.07 -2.19
C THR A 82 26.90 11.38 -1.46
N LYS A 83 27.99 12.07 -1.80
CA LYS A 83 28.31 13.39 -1.21
C LYS A 83 27.25 14.43 -1.54
N LEU A 84 26.75 14.46 -2.78
CA LEU A 84 25.64 15.33 -3.18
C LEU A 84 24.35 14.94 -2.44
N LYS A 85 24.05 13.63 -2.35
CA LYS A 85 22.84 13.12 -1.68
C LYS A 85 22.77 13.52 -0.21
N VAL A 86 23.85 13.30 0.54
CA VAL A 86 23.86 13.42 2.01
C VAL A 86 24.25 14.83 2.47
N ALA A 87 25.05 15.56 1.69
CA ALA A 87 25.68 16.80 2.15
C ALA A 87 25.73 17.89 1.07
N TYR A 88 24.72 17.99 0.21
CA TYR A 88 24.63 18.98 -0.88
C TYR A 88 24.97 20.40 -0.42
N GLY A 89 24.39 20.86 0.69
CA GLY A 89 24.59 22.22 1.22
C GLY A 89 26.01 22.52 1.70
N THR A 90 26.88 21.50 1.82
CA THR A 90 28.30 21.69 2.15
C THR A 90 29.18 21.96 0.93
N VAL A 91 28.67 21.71 -0.28
CA VAL A 91 29.42 21.91 -1.52
C VAL A 91 29.33 23.37 -1.93
N THR A 92 30.46 24.03 -2.16
CA THR A 92 30.50 25.45 -2.53
C THR A 92 29.92 25.68 -3.93
N SER A 93 29.41 26.88 -4.19
CA SER A 93 28.85 27.24 -5.50
C SER A 93 29.86 27.13 -6.64
N GLU A 94 31.15 27.39 -6.38
CA GLU A 94 32.24 27.25 -7.35
C GLU A 94 32.49 25.77 -7.71
N SER A 95 32.51 24.89 -6.70
CA SER A 95 32.64 23.45 -6.89
C SER A 95 31.42 22.87 -7.62
N LEU A 96 30.20 23.32 -7.29
CA LEU A 96 28.98 22.94 -8.02
C LEU A 96 29.06 23.35 -9.50
N ALA A 97 29.53 24.56 -9.81
CA ALA A 97 29.71 24.98 -11.21
C ALA A 97 30.72 24.10 -11.96
N TYR A 98 31.81 23.70 -11.29
CA TYR A 98 32.79 22.75 -11.85
C TYR A 98 32.16 21.37 -12.10
N ILE A 99 31.43 20.82 -11.12
CA ILE A 99 30.74 19.51 -11.26
C ILE A 99 29.77 19.54 -12.45
N ARG A 100 28.94 20.58 -12.56
CA ARG A 100 27.93 20.72 -13.63
C ARG A 100 28.54 20.72 -15.02
N SER A 101 29.50 21.61 -15.25
CA SER A 101 30.19 21.71 -16.56
C SER A 101 30.88 20.40 -16.93
N THR A 102 31.47 19.73 -15.93
CA THR A 102 32.18 18.48 -16.11
C THR A 102 31.23 17.33 -16.43
N ALA A 103 30.15 17.18 -15.66
CA ALA A 103 29.19 16.08 -15.85
C ALA A 103 28.57 16.08 -17.26
N LEU A 104 28.24 17.25 -17.82
CA LEU A 104 27.77 17.35 -19.21
C LEU A 104 28.82 16.89 -20.22
N SER A 105 30.09 17.27 -20.03
CA SER A 105 31.17 16.83 -20.93
C SER A 105 31.37 15.30 -20.88
N VAL A 106 31.17 14.67 -19.72
CA VAL A 106 31.36 13.23 -19.50
C VAL A 106 30.27 12.39 -20.17
N LEU A 107 29.15 12.98 -20.62
CA LEU A 107 28.20 12.29 -21.49
C LEU A 107 28.82 11.86 -22.83
N GLN A 108 29.99 12.42 -23.20
CA GLN A 108 30.77 12.04 -24.39
C GLN A 108 31.81 10.95 -24.11
N ASP A 109 31.89 10.43 -22.88
CA ASP A 109 32.91 9.45 -22.50
C ASP A 109 32.76 8.14 -23.30
N PRO A 110 33.86 7.48 -23.71
CA PRO A 110 33.79 6.19 -24.39
C PRO A 110 33.16 5.08 -23.53
N SER A 111 33.32 5.12 -22.21
CA SER A 111 32.82 4.08 -21.30
C SER A 111 31.31 4.25 -21.03
N PRO A 112 30.47 3.22 -21.30
CA PRO A 112 29.03 3.30 -21.05
C PRO A 112 28.68 3.46 -19.57
N GLN A 113 29.44 2.81 -18.67
CA GLN A 113 29.26 2.93 -17.22
C GLN A 113 29.47 4.37 -16.76
N ILE A 114 30.51 5.04 -17.29
CA ILE A 114 30.83 6.43 -16.95
C ILE A 114 29.79 7.41 -17.50
N ARG A 115 29.30 7.20 -18.73
CA ARG A 115 28.18 7.99 -19.28
C ARG A 115 26.93 7.86 -18.41
N ASN A 116 26.60 6.64 -17.96
CA ASN A 116 25.46 6.40 -17.07
C ASN A 116 25.64 7.09 -15.72
N SER A 117 26.85 7.04 -15.14
CA SER A 117 27.18 7.76 -13.91
C SER A 117 27.05 9.28 -14.06
N ALA A 118 27.44 9.85 -15.21
CA ALA A 118 27.23 11.26 -15.50
C ALA A 118 25.76 11.65 -15.44
N GLY A 119 24.89 10.88 -16.09
CA GLY A 119 23.44 11.09 -16.01
C GLY A 119 22.90 11.02 -14.58
N SER A 120 23.38 10.07 -13.77
CA SER A 120 22.97 9.93 -12.36
C SER A 120 23.45 11.10 -11.48
N ILE A 121 24.64 11.64 -11.74
CA ILE A 121 25.13 12.84 -11.03
C ILE A 121 24.32 14.07 -11.43
N ILE A 122 24.02 14.23 -12.73
CA ILE A 122 23.18 15.33 -13.23
C ILE A 122 21.80 15.29 -12.54
N ALA A 123 21.15 14.12 -12.48
CA ALA A 123 19.86 13.95 -11.84
C ALA A 123 19.92 14.27 -10.32
N GLU A 124 20.94 13.79 -9.61
CA GLU A 124 21.10 14.07 -8.16
C GLU A 124 21.31 15.57 -7.87
N ILE A 125 22.03 16.30 -8.73
CA ILE A 125 22.20 17.75 -8.58
C ILE A 125 20.86 18.47 -8.66
N VAL A 126 20.00 18.07 -9.60
CA VAL A 126 18.66 18.66 -9.75
C VAL A 126 17.77 18.26 -8.58
N ALA A 127 17.80 16.99 -8.16
CA ALA A 127 17.00 16.50 -7.04
C ALA A 127 17.29 17.26 -5.73
N ARG A 128 18.56 17.61 -5.47
CA ARG A 128 18.97 18.34 -4.25
C ARG A 128 18.92 19.86 -4.38
N GLY A 129 19.23 20.39 -5.57
CA GLY A 129 19.32 21.83 -5.81
C GLY A 129 18.05 22.47 -6.38
N GLY A 130 17.13 21.66 -6.91
CA GLY A 130 16.02 22.11 -7.76
C GLY A 130 16.46 22.57 -9.15
N LEU A 131 15.50 22.71 -10.06
CA LEU A 131 15.75 23.13 -11.46
C LEU A 131 16.40 24.52 -11.56
N LEU A 132 16.03 25.44 -10.67
CA LEU A 132 16.58 26.81 -10.67
C LEU A 132 18.06 26.85 -10.27
N ALA A 133 18.58 25.80 -9.62
CA ALA A 133 20.02 25.71 -9.37
C ALA A 133 20.82 25.52 -10.66
N TRP A 134 20.24 24.93 -11.71
CA TRP A 134 20.86 24.75 -13.02
C TRP A 134 19.88 25.06 -14.17
N PRO A 135 19.59 26.35 -14.42
CA PRO A 135 18.51 26.76 -15.34
C PRO A 135 18.69 26.32 -16.80
N THR A 136 19.94 26.14 -17.26
CA THR A 136 20.25 25.80 -18.65
C THR A 136 20.24 24.30 -18.95
N LEU A 137 20.13 23.44 -17.93
CA LEU A 137 20.37 22.01 -18.07
C LEU A 137 19.46 21.35 -19.11
N LEU A 138 18.17 21.66 -19.05
CA LEU A 138 17.16 21.03 -19.93
C LEU A 138 17.43 21.39 -21.39
N ASP A 139 17.73 22.65 -21.68
CA ASP A 139 18.10 23.10 -23.03
C ASP A 139 19.40 22.45 -23.52
N GLU A 140 20.39 22.31 -22.63
CA GLU A 140 21.68 21.67 -22.92
C GLU A 140 21.49 20.18 -23.26
N LEU A 141 20.72 19.44 -22.47
CA LEU A 141 20.42 18.02 -22.72
C LEU A 141 19.60 17.86 -24.01
N LEU A 142 18.54 18.65 -24.21
CA LEU A 142 17.72 18.59 -25.41
C LEU A 142 18.50 18.91 -26.69
N ALA A 143 19.44 19.86 -26.64
CA ALA A 143 20.32 20.19 -27.76
C ALA A 143 21.27 19.02 -28.10
N LEU A 144 21.76 18.30 -27.08
CA LEU A 144 22.57 17.10 -27.29
C LEU A 144 21.74 15.98 -27.91
N VAL A 145 20.56 15.66 -27.36
CA VAL A 145 19.69 14.59 -27.87
C VAL A 145 19.25 14.85 -29.32
N SER A 146 18.83 16.08 -29.63
CA SER A 146 18.35 16.46 -30.97
C SER A 146 19.47 16.65 -32.00
N ASN A 147 20.74 16.48 -31.60
CA ASN A 147 21.91 16.77 -32.42
C ASN A 147 21.84 18.19 -33.03
N ALA A 148 21.52 19.20 -32.22
CA ALA A 148 21.29 20.57 -32.70
C ALA A 148 22.53 21.18 -33.40
N SER A 149 23.73 20.73 -33.04
CA SER A 149 24.99 21.16 -33.69
C SER A 149 25.30 20.41 -34.99
N GLY A 150 24.57 19.34 -35.31
CA GLY A 150 24.82 18.45 -36.45
C GLY A 150 26.03 17.53 -36.30
N SER A 151 26.74 17.57 -35.17
CA SER A 151 28.02 16.88 -34.94
C SER A 151 28.06 16.02 -33.67
N VAL A 152 26.95 15.86 -32.96
CA VAL A 152 26.87 15.08 -31.72
C VAL A 152 26.88 13.57 -32.06
N PRO A 153 27.84 12.78 -31.54
CA PRO A 153 27.88 11.33 -31.76
C PRO A 153 26.64 10.62 -31.20
N ILE A 154 26.18 9.54 -31.84
CA ILE A 154 24.95 8.85 -31.43
C ILE A 154 24.99 8.37 -29.97
N LEU A 155 26.16 7.88 -29.51
CA LEU A 155 26.34 7.43 -28.12
C LEU A 155 26.20 8.57 -27.10
N THR A 156 26.55 9.79 -27.50
CA THR A 156 26.35 10.99 -26.69
C THR A 156 24.89 11.41 -26.68
N GLN A 157 24.20 11.31 -27.82
CA GLN A 157 22.74 11.55 -27.89
C GLN A 157 21.99 10.57 -26.98
N GLU A 158 22.34 9.28 -27.02
CA GLU A 158 21.78 8.25 -26.15
C GLU A 158 22.05 8.53 -24.66
N ALA A 159 23.27 8.91 -24.30
CA ALA A 159 23.61 9.25 -22.92
C ALA A 159 22.89 10.51 -22.43
N ALA A 160 22.76 11.53 -23.28
CA ALA A 160 21.99 12.73 -22.97
C ALA A 160 20.50 12.41 -22.80
N MET A 161 19.94 11.51 -23.61
CA MET A 161 18.55 11.06 -23.48
C MET A 161 18.35 10.27 -22.18
N SER A 162 19.27 9.37 -21.83
CA SER A 162 19.24 8.65 -20.56
C SER A 162 19.32 9.62 -19.36
N ALA A 163 20.20 10.62 -19.40
CA ALA A 163 20.28 11.65 -18.38
C ALA A 163 19.00 12.48 -18.28
N LEU A 164 18.40 12.86 -19.42
CA LEU A 164 17.13 13.58 -19.46
C LEU A 164 15.99 12.76 -18.86
N SER A 165 15.91 11.46 -19.18
CA SER A 165 14.92 10.54 -18.60
C SER A 165 15.04 10.47 -17.08
N LYS A 166 16.26 10.30 -16.54
CA LYS A 166 16.51 10.28 -15.08
C LYS A 166 16.13 11.60 -14.41
N VAL A 167 16.47 12.74 -15.03
CA VAL A 167 16.06 14.06 -14.52
C VAL A 167 14.54 14.16 -14.49
N CYS A 168 13.85 13.68 -15.53
CA CYS A 168 12.40 13.64 -15.58
C CYS A 168 11.78 12.73 -14.51
N GLU A 169 12.40 11.57 -14.27
CA GLU A 169 12.01 10.59 -13.26
C GLU A 169 12.08 11.14 -11.84
N ASP A 170 13.22 11.69 -11.47
CA ASP A 170 13.49 12.16 -10.11
C ASP A 170 12.76 13.49 -9.80
N ASN A 171 12.25 14.21 -10.81
CA ASN A 171 11.73 15.58 -10.66
C ASN A 171 10.35 15.80 -11.29
N ARG A 172 9.54 14.74 -11.43
CA ARG A 172 8.20 14.74 -12.05
C ARG A 172 7.33 15.95 -11.69
N LYS A 173 7.00 16.11 -10.41
CA LYS A 173 6.16 17.22 -9.90
C LYS A 173 6.82 18.59 -10.10
N LEU A 174 8.14 18.67 -9.97
CA LEU A 174 8.88 19.92 -10.10
C LEU A 174 8.83 20.44 -11.54
N LEU A 175 8.81 19.56 -12.54
CA LEU A 175 8.79 19.93 -13.95
C LEU A 175 7.45 20.52 -14.42
N ASP A 176 6.34 20.24 -13.72
CA ASP A 176 5.02 20.79 -14.03
C ASP A 176 4.70 22.10 -13.29
N LYS A 177 5.56 22.51 -12.33
CA LYS A 177 5.38 23.76 -11.60
C LYS A 177 5.64 24.98 -12.48
N ASP A 178 4.91 26.05 -12.19
CA ASP A 178 5.16 27.36 -12.79
C ASP A 178 6.38 28.02 -12.17
N PHE A 179 7.38 28.34 -13.00
CA PHE A 179 8.52 29.15 -12.65
C PHE A 179 8.46 30.45 -13.45
N GLN A 180 7.96 31.52 -12.83
CA GLN A 180 7.94 32.87 -13.41
C GLN A 180 7.19 32.93 -14.76
N GLY A 181 6.09 32.19 -14.87
CA GLY A 181 5.26 32.10 -16.08
C GLY A 181 5.75 31.07 -17.11
N GLN A 182 6.76 30.26 -16.77
CA GLN A 182 7.24 29.16 -17.60
C GLN A 182 7.08 27.82 -16.87
N ARG A 183 6.51 26.84 -17.56
CA ARG A 183 6.45 25.45 -17.09
C ARG A 183 7.40 24.58 -17.92
N PRO A 184 8.42 23.95 -17.33
CA PRO A 184 9.40 23.13 -18.05
C PRO A 184 8.78 22.06 -18.96
N LEU A 185 7.71 21.39 -18.51
CA LEU A 185 7.02 20.37 -19.32
C LEU A 185 6.49 20.90 -20.66
N ASN A 186 6.12 22.18 -20.75
CA ASN A 186 5.65 22.79 -21.99
C ASN A 186 6.73 22.83 -23.08
N ILE A 187 8.00 22.69 -22.71
CA ILE A 187 9.15 22.67 -23.62
C ILE A 187 9.62 21.23 -23.84
N ILE A 188 9.69 20.43 -22.78
CA ILE A 188 10.26 19.08 -22.81
C ILE A 188 9.38 18.13 -23.64
N LEU A 189 8.08 18.06 -23.35
CA LEU A 189 7.19 17.05 -23.96
C LEU A 189 7.13 17.13 -25.49
N PRO A 190 6.96 18.33 -26.12
CA PRO A 190 7.00 18.43 -27.58
C PRO A 190 8.34 17.98 -28.19
N ARG A 191 9.45 18.17 -27.47
CA ARG A 191 10.79 17.73 -27.93
C ARG A 191 10.98 16.24 -27.79
N LEU A 192 10.49 15.63 -26.71
CA LEU A 192 10.48 14.18 -26.56
C LEU A 192 9.67 13.52 -27.67
N MET A 193 8.50 14.07 -28.02
CA MET A 193 7.69 13.57 -29.14
C MET A 193 8.48 13.56 -30.45
N GLN A 194 9.23 14.63 -30.75
CA GLN A 194 10.12 14.67 -31.92
C GLN A 194 11.23 13.59 -31.88
N CYS A 195 11.76 13.30 -30.69
CA CYS A 195 12.81 12.31 -30.50
C CYS A 195 12.33 10.87 -30.72
N THR A 196 11.02 10.62 -30.71
CA THR A 196 10.47 9.32 -31.08
C THR A 196 10.67 8.96 -32.57
N SER A 197 11.04 9.91 -33.43
CA SER A 197 11.43 9.66 -34.82
C SER A 197 12.96 9.57 -35.01
N ASN A 198 13.75 9.49 -33.94
CA ASN A 198 15.21 9.44 -34.02
C ASN A 198 15.72 8.13 -34.67
N PRO A 199 16.82 8.16 -35.45
CA PRO A 199 17.43 6.95 -36.00
C PRO A 199 17.83 5.89 -34.97
N SER A 200 18.23 6.26 -33.76
CA SER A 200 18.58 5.28 -32.71
C SER A 200 17.32 4.72 -32.04
N PRO A 201 17.13 3.39 -32.02
CA PRO A 201 16.02 2.75 -31.33
C PRO A 201 16.03 3.03 -29.82
N LYS A 202 17.22 3.14 -29.21
CA LYS A 202 17.35 3.48 -27.79
C LYS A 202 16.79 4.86 -27.48
N ILE A 203 17.03 5.84 -28.35
CA ILE A 203 16.46 7.18 -28.17
C ILE A 203 14.95 7.15 -28.36
N ARG A 204 14.43 6.38 -29.35
CA ARG A 204 12.99 6.24 -29.55
C ARG A 204 12.30 5.63 -28.33
N ALA A 205 12.79 4.49 -27.86
CA ALA A 205 12.28 3.79 -26.68
C ALA A 205 12.37 4.67 -25.43
N SER A 206 13.54 5.25 -25.12
CA SER A 206 13.68 6.13 -23.96
C SER A 206 12.81 7.38 -24.05
N SER A 207 12.66 8.00 -25.23
CA SER A 207 11.80 9.17 -25.39
C SER A 207 10.33 8.82 -25.14
N LEU A 208 9.87 7.70 -25.69
CA LEU A 208 8.51 7.23 -25.49
C LEU A 208 8.26 6.88 -24.02
N SER A 209 9.20 6.16 -23.39
CA SER A 209 9.15 5.81 -21.96
C SER A 209 9.15 7.06 -21.06
N THR A 210 9.95 8.09 -21.37
CA THR A 210 9.93 9.35 -20.62
C THR A 210 8.59 10.09 -20.76
N ILE A 211 7.97 10.11 -21.95
CA ILE A 211 6.63 10.72 -22.12
C ILE A 211 5.59 9.92 -21.35
N HIS A 212 5.67 8.59 -21.47
CA HIS A 212 4.82 7.62 -20.79
C HIS A 212 4.83 7.88 -19.26
N MET A 213 5.97 8.13 -18.62
CA MET A 213 6.02 8.44 -17.18
C MET A 213 5.22 9.69 -16.73
N PHE A 214 4.88 10.61 -17.65
CA PHE A 214 4.07 11.80 -17.34
C PHE A 214 2.58 11.60 -17.59
N LEU A 215 2.18 10.51 -18.26
CA LEU A 215 0.79 10.23 -18.57
C LEU A 215 -0.06 10.14 -17.29
N SER A 216 0.42 9.45 -16.26
CA SER A 216 -0.25 9.32 -14.96
C SER A 216 -0.50 10.65 -14.24
N GLN A 217 0.37 11.66 -14.43
CA GLN A 217 0.21 13.00 -13.84
C GLN A 217 -0.78 13.89 -14.60
N ARG A 218 -1.18 13.49 -15.80
CA ARG A 218 -2.13 14.23 -16.65
C ARG A 218 -1.82 15.73 -16.82
N PRO A 219 -0.58 16.15 -17.11
CA PRO A 219 -0.27 17.57 -17.25
C PRO A 219 -1.03 18.16 -18.44
N ASP A 220 -1.54 19.40 -18.29
CA ASP A 220 -2.43 20.07 -19.26
C ASP A 220 -1.87 20.03 -20.70
N ILE A 221 -0.56 20.19 -20.85
CA ILE A 221 0.11 20.16 -22.16
C ILE A 221 0.06 18.78 -22.83
N LEU A 222 0.20 17.69 -22.05
CA LEU A 222 0.16 16.33 -22.59
C LEU A 222 -1.27 15.95 -22.96
N ILE A 223 -2.23 16.28 -22.10
CA ILE A 223 -3.66 16.08 -22.37
C ILE A 223 -4.09 16.87 -23.62
N GLY A 224 -3.63 18.12 -23.75
CA GLY A 224 -3.87 18.96 -24.93
C GLY A 224 -3.19 18.48 -26.21
N SER A 225 -2.14 17.66 -26.12
CA SER A 225 -1.39 17.12 -27.27
C SER A 225 -1.56 15.60 -27.47
N LEU A 226 -2.56 15.01 -26.83
CA LEU A 226 -2.71 13.56 -26.76
C LEU A 226 -2.98 12.91 -28.12
N ASP A 227 -3.65 13.60 -29.05
CA ASP A 227 -3.82 13.08 -30.43
C ASP A 227 -2.47 12.95 -31.13
N THR A 228 -1.61 13.95 -30.98
CA THR A 228 -0.25 13.93 -31.55
C THR A 228 0.57 12.83 -30.92
N PHE A 229 0.49 12.65 -29.60
CA PHE A 229 1.16 11.54 -28.93
C PHE A 229 0.72 10.18 -29.49
N LEU A 230 -0.60 9.96 -29.60
CA LEU A 230 -1.17 8.72 -30.11
C LEU A 230 -0.73 8.40 -31.56
N GLU A 231 -0.62 9.42 -32.42
CA GLU A 231 -0.08 9.27 -33.77
C GLU A 231 1.37 8.72 -33.77
N HIS A 232 2.22 9.21 -32.87
CA HIS A 232 3.59 8.71 -32.75
C HIS A 232 3.62 7.27 -32.22
N VAL A 233 2.78 6.94 -31.23
CA VAL A 233 2.65 5.56 -30.71
C VAL A 233 2.24 4.60 -31.84
N PHE A 234 1.23 4.94 -32.64
CA PHE A 234 0.81 4.11 -33.77
C PHE A 234 1.89 3.96 -34.84
N GLN A 235 2.68 5.00 -35.11
CA GLN A 235 3.79 4.91 -36.06
C GLN A 235 4.85 3.91 -35.58
N LEU A 236 5.14 3.91 -34.27
CA LEU A 236 6.15 3.04 -33.64
C LEU A 236 5.67 1.60 -33.45
N ALA A 237 4.37 1.32 -33.55
CA ALA A 237 3.84 -0.05 -33.46
C ALA A 237 4.45 -1.00 -34.51
N SER A 238 4.96 -0.47 -35.62
CA SER A 238 5.64 -1.24 -36.67
C SER A 238 7.18 -1.19 -36.60
N ASP A 239 7.75 -0.70 -35.50
CA ASP A 239 9.20 -0.57 -35.34
C ASP A 239 9.89 -1.94 -35.35
N PRO A 240 11.02 -2.11 -36.06
CA PRO A 240 11.74 -3.38 -36.10
C PRO A 240 12.46 -3.73 -34.78
N ASN A 241 12.62 -2.79 -33.85
CA ASN A 241 13.30 -3.04 -32.58
C ASN A 241 12.28 -3.42 -31.49
N THR A 242 12.54 -4.52 -30.80
CA THR A 242 11.65 -5.04 -29.75
C THR A 242 11.50 -4.10 -28.57
N ASP A 243 12.57 -3.47 -28.07
CA ASP A 243 12.48 -2.51 -26.95
C ASP A 243 11.52 -1.35 -27.25
N VAL A 244 11.48 -0.89 -28.51
CA VAL A 244 10.51 0.12 -28.95
C VAL A 244 9.09 -0.43 -28.93
N ARG A 245 8.86 -1.64 -29.47
CA ARG A 245 7.53 -2.30 -29.45
C ARG A 245 7.02 -2.56 -28.03
N ARG A 246 7.90 -2.95 -27.12
CA ARG A 246 7.61 -3.10 -25.68
C ARG A 246 7.11 -1.79 -25.08
N THR A 247 7.86 -0.71 -25.29
CA THR A 247 7.46 0.63 -24.81
C THR A 247 6.14 1.10 -25.45
N VAL A 248 5.84 0.69 -26.69
CA VAL A 248 4.55 0.96 -27.35
C VAL A 248 3.41 0.20 -26.67
N CYS A 249 3.57 -1.09 -26.36
CA CYS A 249 2.58 -1.86 -25.62
C CYS A 249 2.28 -1.21 -24.26
N GLN A 250 3.31 -0.91 -23.48
CA GLN A 250 3.19 -0.21 -22.19
C GLN A 250 2.49 1.15 -22.31
N SER A 251 2.75 1.89 -23.41
CA SER A 251 2.06 3.16 -23.67
C SER A 251 0.57 2.95 -23.95
N PHE A 252 0.18 1.89 -24.67
CA PHE A 252 -1.24 1.59 -24.88
C PHE A 252 -1.94 1.20 -23.58
N VAL A 253 -1.29 0.45 -22.70
CA VAL A 253 -1.82 0.10 -21.37
C VAL A 253 -2.21 1.38 -20.62
N GLN A 254 -1.31 2.35 -20.43
CA GLN A 254 -1.68 3.60 -19.73
C GLN A 254 -2.71 4.47 -20.47
N LEU A 255 -2.73 4.41 -21.80
CA LEU A 255 -3.71 5.18 -22.59
C LEU A 255 -5.14 4.67 -22.39
N VAL A 256 -5.32 3.41 -21.98
CA VAL A 256 -6.63 2.86 -21.63
C VAL A 256 -7.29 3.66 -20.50
N ASP A 257 -6.54 4.09 -19.49
CA ASP A 257 -7.10 4.82 -18.34
C ASP A 257 -7.22 6.33 -18.58
N ILE A 258 -6.35 6.86 -19.44
CA ILE A 258 -6.22 8.31 -19.64
C ILE A 258 -7.13 8.80 -20.75
N ALA A 259 -7.22 8.06 -21.85
CA ALA A 259 -8.02 8.45 -23.01
C ALA A 259 -8.67 7.26 -23.73
N PRO A 260 -9.52 6.51 -23.02
CA PRO A 260 -10.25 5.41 -23.62
C PRO A 260 -11.08 5.84 -24.84
N ASP A 261 -11.68 7.03 -24.81
CA ASP A 261 -12.48 7.58 -25.92
C ASP A 261 -11.69 7.67 -27.24
N LYS A 262 -10.37 7.90 -27.15
CA LYS A 262 -9.50 8.00 -28.32
C LYS A 262 -9.08 6.63 -28.84
N LEU A 263 -9.13 5.58 -28.02
CA LEU A 263 -8.81 4.22 -28.42
C LEU A 263 -9.99 3.51 -29.09
N VAL A 264 -11.23 3.86 -28.73
CA VAL A 264 -12.47 3.25 -29.28
C VAL A 264 -12.47 3.13 -30.81
N PRO A 265 -12.13 4.18 -31.61
CA PRO A 265 -12.14 4.09 -33.07
C PRO A 265 -11.10 3.11 -33.65
N HIS A 266 -10.09 2.76 -32.86
CA HIS A 266 -8.94 1.96 -33.26
C HIS A 266 -8.92 0.56 -32.65
N ILE A 267 -9.94 0.19 -31.86
CA ILE A 267 -9.94 -1.04 -31.05
C ILE A 267 -9.70 -2.31 -31.89
N ALA A 268 -10.24 -2.38 -33.10
CA ALA A 268 -10.04 -3.52 -33.99
C ALA A 268 -8.55 -3.74 -34.34
N GLY A 269 -7.86 -2.66 -34.69
CA GLY A 269 -6.44 -2.69 -35.04
C GLY A 269 -5.55 -2.90 -33.81
N LEU A 270 -5.94 -2.36 -32.66
CA LEU A 270 -5.27 -2.59 -31.38
C LEU A 270 -5.36 -4.06 -30.98
N VAL A 271 -6.54 -4.68 -31.09
CA VAL A 271 -6.71 -6.11 -30.80
C VAL A 271 -5.82 -6.96 -31.70
N ASP A 272 -5.83 -6.72 -33.01
CA ASP A 272 -4.99 -7.50 -33.93
C ASP A 272 -3.49 -7.25 -33.68
N TYR A 273 -3.09 -6.04 -33.29
CA TYR A 273 -1.71 -5.70 -32.92
C TYR A 273 -1.26 -6.41 -31.63
N VAL A 274 -2.05 -6.34 -30.56
CA VAL A 274 -1.72 -6.93 -29.26
C VAL A 274 -1.63 -8.45 -29.39
N LEU A 275 -2.60 -9.09 -30.06
CA LEU A 275 -2.56 -10.54 -30.33
C LEU A 275 -1.32 -10.93 -31.16
N MET A 276 -0.90 -10.08 -32.10
CA MET A 276 0.33 -10.31 -32.86
C MET A 276 1.57 -10.24 -31.97
N GLN A 277 1.69 -9.24 -31.08
CA GLN A 277 2.85 -9.12 -30.18
C GLN A 277 2.87 -10.23 -29.13
N GLN A 278 1.72 -10.61 -28.57
CA GLN A 278 1.62 -11.71 -27.60
C GLN A 278 1.99 -13.09 -28.19
N HIS A 279 1.87 -13.24 -29.51
CA HIS A 279 2.28 -14.44 -30.22
C HIS A 279 3.76 -14.43 -30.68
N ASP A 280 4.52 -13.38 -30.39
CA ASP A 280 5.94 -13.29 -30.76
C ASP A 280 6.76 -14.31 -29.94
N PRO A 281 7.31 -15.37 -30.57
CA PRO A 281 8.03 -16.41 -29.83
C PRO A 281 9.48 -16.02 -29.53
N GLU A 282 9.96 -14.88 -30.02
CA GLU A 282 11.36 -14.46 -29.86
C GLU A 282 11.63 -13.72 -28.55
N ASP A 283 10.60 -13.08 -27.96
CA ASP A 283 10.75 -12.24 -26.77
C ASP A 283 9.55 -12.39 -25.80
N PRO A 284 9.72 -13.17 -24.71
CA PRO A 284 8.69 -13.35 -23.68
C PRO A 284 8.28 -12.05 -22.98
N GLU A 285 9.20 -11.09 -22.82
CA GLU A 285 8.91 -9.82 -22.17
C GLU A 285 8.00 -8.94 -23.04
N LEU A 286 8.18 -8.97 -24.38
CA LEU A 286 7.24 -8.33 -25.30
C LEU A 286 5.85 -8.97 -25.25
N ALA A 287 5.78 -10.29 -25.14
CA ALA A 287 4.51 -10.99 -25.06
C ALA A 287 3.75 -10.64 -23.77
N LEU A 288 4.48 -10.49 -22.66
CA LEU A 288 3.95 -10.02 -21.38
C LEU A 288 3.47 -8.56 -21.46
N ASP A 289 4.31 -7.62 -21.91
CA ASP A 289 3.94 -6.21 -22.08
C ASP A 289 2.69 -6.05 -22.97
N ALA A 290 2.53 -6.92 -23.97
CA ALA A 290 1.34 -6.96 -24.81
C ALA A 290 0.11 -7.51 -24.05
N ALA A 291 0.26 -8.60 -23.30
CA ALA A 291 -0.84 -9.20 -22.56
C ALA A 291 -1.40 -8.30 -21.45
N GLU A 292 -0.58 -7.42 -20.86
CA GLU A 292 -1.01 -6.41 -19.88
C GLU A 292 -2.07 -5.46 -20.42
N PHE A 293 -2.14 -5.28 -21.74
CA PHE A 293 -3.22 -4.53 -22.38
C PHE A 293 -4.59 -5.15 -22.06
N TRP A 294 -4.68 -6.48 -21.96
CA TRP A 294 -5.96 -7.15 -21.66
C TRP A 294 -6.44 -6.87 -20.24
N LEU A 295 -5.53 -6.78 -19.27
CA LEU A 295 -5.88 -6.40 -17.90
C LEU A 295 -6.48 -5.00 -17.87
N ALA A 296 -5.72 -4.00 -18.33
CA ALA A 296 -6.17 -2.61 -18.31
C ALA A 296 -7.48 -2.41 -19.11
N VAL A 297 -7.59 -3.02 -20.30
CA VAL A 297 -8.75 -2.79 -21.16
C VAL A 297 -10.03 -3.46 -20.65
N GLY A 298 -9.92 -4.53 -19.86
CA GLY A 298 -11.07 -5.21 -19.28
C GLY A 298 -11.79 -4.33 -18.25
N GLU A 299 -11.05 -3.64 -17.39
CA GLU A 299 -11.58 -2.79 -16.32
C GLU A 299 -12.17 -1.48 -16.86
N GLN A 300 -11.76 -1.06 -18.06
CA GLN A 300 -12.17 0.22 -18.62
C GLN A 300 -13.60 0.19 -19.20
N LYS A 301 -14.57 0.66 -18.41
CA LYS A 301 -16.02 0.77 -18.73
C LYS A 301 -16.32 1.26 -20.16
N LYS A 302 -15.54 2.21 -20.70
CA LYS A 302 -15.75 2.77 -22.06
C LYS A 302 -15.33 1.84 -23.21
N LEU A 303 -14.45 0.88 -22.96
CA LEU A 303 -13.92 -0.04 -23.97
C LEU A 303 -14.60 -1.42 -23.93
N GLN A 304 -15.41 -1.68 -22.91
CA GLN A 304 -16.12 -2.95 -22.74
C GLN A 304 -17.01 -3.31 -23.94
N GLU A 305 -17.99 -2.45 -24.29
CA GLU A 305 -18.89 -2.72 -25.43
C GLU A 305 -18.13 -2.84 -26.78
N PRO A 306 -17.18 -1.95 -27.11
CA PRO A 306 -16.35 -2.10 -28.31
C PRO A 306 -15.54 -3.41 -28.41
N LEU A 307 -15.19 -4.04 -27.27
CA LEU A 307 -14.40 -5.27 -27.22
C LEU A 307 -15.21 -6.55 -27.44
N VAL A 308 -16.52 -6.55 -27.15
CA VAL A 308 -17.39 -7.74 -27.24
C VAL A 308 -17.22 -8.54 -28.54
N PRO A 309 -17.15 -7.91 -29.75
CA PRO A 309 -17.00 -8.66 -31.00
C PRO A 309 -15.69 -9.45 -31.12
N TYR A 310 -14.69 -9.15 -30.28
CA TYR A 310 -13.34 -9.71 -30.35
C TYR A 310 -13.04 -10.73 -29.25
N LEU A 311 -13.94 -10.93 -28.28
CA LEU A 311 -13.75 -11.90 -27.19
C LEU A 311 -13.40 -13.31 -27.69
N GLY A 312 -14.05 -13.74 -28.78
CA GLY A 312 -13.78 -15.04 -29.42
C GLY A 312 -12.39 -15.19 -30.05
N LYS A 313 -11.65 -14.08 -30.25
CA LYS A 313 -10.23 -14.10 -30.64
C LYS A 313 -9.30 -14.01 -29.43
N ILE A 314 -9.66 -13.20 -28.44
CA ILE A 314 -8.81 -12.85 -27.29
C ILE A 314 -8.71 -14.02 -26.30
N ILE A 315 -9.86 -14.53 -25.84
CA ILE A 315 -9.91 -15.55 -24.78
C ILE A 315 -9.14 -16.83 -25.15
N PRO A 316 -9.22 -17.37 -26.39
CA PRO A 316 -8.42 -18.53 -26.75
C PRO A 316 -6.91 -18.32 -26.71
N VAL A 317 -6.43 -17.07 -26.84
CA VAL A 317 -5.00 -16.74 -26.71
C VAL A 317 -4.62 -16.70 -25.24
N LEU A 318 -5.41 -16.03 -24.40
CA LEU A 318 -5.21 -16.04 -22.93
C LEU A 318 -5.12 -17.48 -22.39
N LEU A 319 -6.06 -18.34 -22.75
CA LEU A 319 -6.09 -19.74 -22.30
C LEU A 319 -4.84 -20.54 -22.71
N ARG A 320 -4.25 -20.26 -23.88
CA ARG A 320 -3.01 -20.92 -24.32
C ARG A 320 -1.80 -20.40 -23.56
N SER A 321 -1.78 -19.10 -23.29
CA SER A 321 -0.73 -18.43 -22.51
C SER A 321 -0.75 -18.81 -21.02
N MET A 322 -1.84 -19.42 -20.53
CA MET A 322 -1.94 -19.92 -19.15
C MET A 322 -1.28 -21.29 -18.91
N ILE A 323 -0.82 -21.97 -19.95
CA ILE A 323 -0.10 -23.24 -19.83
C ILE A 323 1.36 -22.92 -19.55
N TYR A 324 1.96 -23.55 -18.52
CA TYR A 324 3.40 -23.45 -18.27
C TYR A 324 4.20 -23.79 -19.53
N ASP A 325 5.26 -23.03 -19.79
CA ASP A 325 6.20 -23.38 -20.83
C ASP A 325 6.97 -24.67 -20.47
N GLU A 326 7.69 -25.21 -21.45
CA GLU A 326 8.35 -26.51 -21.29
C GLU A 326 9.45 -26.49 -20.23
N ASP A 327 10.18 -25.39 -20.07
CA ASP A 327 11.29 -25.29 -19.13
C ASP A 327 10.75 -25.20 -17.69
N ASP A 328 9.74 -24.37 -17.46
CA ASP A 328 9.03 -24.26 -16.18
C ASP A 328 8.34 -25.58 -15.80
N ALA A 329 7.67 -26.22 -16.76
CA ALA A 329 6.99 -27.49 -16.52
C ALA A 329 7.97 -28.60 -16.11
N ILE A 330 9.20 -28.61 -16.64
CA ILE A 330 10.22 -29.58 -16.26
C ILE A 330 10.70 -29.33 -14.82
N LEU A 331 10.86 -28.06 -14.45
CA LEU A 331 11.28 -27.70 -13.09
C LEU A 331 10.22 -28.08 -12.05
N LEU A 332 8.93 -27.87 -12.35
CA LEU A 332 7.82 -28.11 -11.43
C LEU A 332 7.40 -29.59 -11.32
N ALA A 333 7.58 -30.40 -12.37
CA ALA A 333 7.16 -31.82 -12.39
C ALA A 333 7.95 -32.76 -11.44
N GLY A 334 8.86 -32.20 -10.63
CA GLY A 334 9.73 -32.94 -9.72
C GLY A 334 9.81 -32.36 -8.32
N GLU A 335 8.88 -31.48 -7.91
CA GLU A 335 8.85 -30.99 -6.54
C GLU A 335 8.63 -32.14 -5.54
N ASP A 336 9.68 -32.45 -4.77
CA ASP A 336 9.68 -33.52 -3.77
C ASP A 336 8.89 -33.13 -2.50
N ASP A 337 8.51 -34.14 -1.71
CA ASP A 337 7.98 -33.96 -0.36
C ASP A 337 9.03 -33.25 0.53
N ASP A 338 8.74 -32.03 0.97
CA ASP A 338 9.66 -31.16 1.70
C ASP A 338 9.15 -30.72 3.08
N ALA A 339 7.96 -31.18 3.52
CA ALA A 339 7.33 -30.77 4.78
C ALA A 339 8.22 -30.91 6.03
N GLU A 340 9.15 -31.87 6.04
CA GLU A 340 10.06 -32.10 7.18
C GLU A 340 11.34 -31.24 7.11
N THR A 341 11.63 -30.65 5.95
CA THR A 341 12.79 -29.78 5.72
C THR A 341 12.62 -28.47 6.47
N GLU A 342 13.64 -27.99 7.19
CA GLU A 342 13.59 -26.66 7.82
C GLU A 342 13.62 -25.54 6.77
N ASP A 343 12.92 -24.45 7.01
CA ASP A 343 12.97 -23.26 6.14
C ASP A 343 14.32 -22.57 6.25
N LYS A 344 14.84 -22.03 5.15
CA LYS A 344 16.09 -21.25 5.23
C LYS A 344 15.78 -19.87 5.77
N VAL A 345 16.74 -19.29 6.48
CA VAL A 345 16.61 -17.93 7.06
C VAL A 345 16.37 -16.86 5.98
N GLU A 346 16.88 -17.09 4.77
CA GLU A 346 16.65 -16.24 3.60
C GLU A 346 15.20 -16.30 3.08
N ASP A 347 14.49 -17.43 3.27
CA ASP A 347 13.09 -17.66 2.86
C ASP A 347 12.08 -17.15 3.90
N LEU A 348 12.55 -16.69 5.07
CA LEU A 348 11.74 -16.31 6.24
C LEU A 348 11.57 -14.80 6.42
N LYS A 349 11.71 -14.01 5.35
CA LYS A 349 11.50 -12.55 5.41
C LYS A 349 10.14 -12.14 4.83
N PRO A 350 9.07 -12.17 5.61
CA PRO A 350 7.88 -11.40 5.27
C PRO A 350 8.14 -9.89 5.24
N GLN A 351 7.35 -9.20 4.42
CA GLN A 351 7.02 -7.80 4.62
C GLN A 351 6.21 -7.69 5.93
N PHE A 352 6.79 -7.11 6.98
CA PHE A 352 6.13 -7.05 8.29
C PHE A 352 5.44 -5.72 8.55
N ALA A 353 4.38 -5.84 9.38
CA ALA A 353 3.70 -4.80 10.15
C ALA A 353 3.31 -3.52 9.38
N LYS A 354 2.59 -3.65 8.25
CA LYS A 354 1.69 -2.57 7.84
C LYS A 354 0.73 -2.32 9.01
N SER A 355 0.91 -1.20 9.72
CA SER A 355 0.08 -0.81 10.87
C SER A 355 -1.40 -1.13 10.64
N LYS A 356 -2.08 -1.66 11.68
CA LYS A 356 -3.53 -1.94 11.73
C LYS A 356 -4.42 -0.90 11.05
N GLY A 357 -3.98 0.36 10.93
CA GLY A 357 -4.64 1.40 10.16
C GLY A 357 -4.70 1.18 8.64
N SER A 358 -4.05 0.16 8.07
CA SER A 358 -4.16 -0.21 6.64
C SER A 358 -5.16 -1.35 6.40
N ARG A 359 -5.23 -2.37 7.27
CA ARG A 359 -6.19 -3.49 7.10
C ARG A 359 -7.57 -3.16 7.67
N LEU A 360 -7.66 -2.33 8.70
CA LEU A 360 -8.94 -1.89 9.27
C LEU A 360 -9.60 -0.72 8.51
N GLN A 361 -8.93 -0.15 7.48
CA GLN A 361 -9.51 0.91 6.65
C GLN A 361 -10.04 0.40 5.30
N PHE A 362 -9.50 -0.72 4.79
CA PHE A 362 -10.01 -1.39 3.59
C PHE A 362 -11.11 -2.44 3.85
N SER A 363 -11.50 -2.65 5.12
CA SER A 363 -12.83 -3.20 5.47
C SER A 363 -13.82 -2.10 5.89
N SER A 364 -13.73 -0.91 5.28
CA SER A 364 -14.81 0.09 5.35
C SER A 364 -15.86 -0.17 4.27
N GLY A 365 -16.24 -1.44 4.10
CA GLY A 365 -17.51 -1.87 3.57
C GLY A 365 -18.16 -2.74 4.65
N ASP A 366 -19.17 -2.19 5.32
CA ASP A 366 -19.95 -2.75 6.43
C ASP A 366 -19.31 -2.77 7.85
N GLY A 367 -19.66 -1.73 8.60
CA GLY A 367 -19.32 -1.58 10.01
C GLY A 367 -19.93 -2.65 10.93
N LYS A 368 -19.08 -3.30 11.72
CA LYS A 368 -19.46 -3.90 13.00
C LYS A 368 -19.47 -2.83 14.09
N SER A 369 -20.58 -2.10 14.18
CA SER A 369 -21.11 -1.76 15.50
C SER A 369 -22.05 -2.88 15.93
N ASN A 370 -21.83 -3.40 17.14
CA ASN A 370 -22.63 -4.47 17.74
C ASN A 370 -24.15 -4.14 17.71
N GLY A 371 -24.95 -5.03 17.11
CA GLY A 371 -26.37 -5.23 17.44
C GLY A 371 -27.38 -5.27 16.28
N ASP A 372 -27.85 -6.48 15.96
CA ASP A 372 -29.11 -6.86 15.28
C ASP A 372 -29.36 -6.53 13.78
N ALA A 373 -29.23 -7.57 12.96
CA ALA A 373 -30.20 -8.15 12.00
C ALA A 373 -30.84 -7.31 10.84
N VAL A 374 -30.45 -7.70 9.60
CA VAL A 374 -31.18 -7.76 8.30
C VAL A 374 -31.60 -6.44 7.60
N ASP A 375 -30.99 -6.06 6.47
CA ASP A 375 -31.38 -6.43 5.08
C ASP A 375 -30.48 -5.72 4.03
N LYS A 376 -30.27 -6.39 2.90
CA LYS A 376 -29.38 -6.06 1.76
C LYS A 376 -29.80 -4.80 0.97
N THR A 377 -28.84 -4.09 0.37
CA THR A 377 -28.66 -3.86 -1.09
C THR A 377 -27.92 -2.54 -1.44
N VAL A 378 -27.04 -2.63 -2.46
CA VAL A 378 -26.56 -1.60 -3.43
C VAL A 378 -25.11 -1.03 -3.26
N THR A 379 -24.19 -1.67 -4.00
CA THR A 379 -23.08 -1.18 -4.90
C THR A 379 -22.38 0.18 -4.71
N ASP A 380 -21.04 0.14 -4.61
CA ASP A 380 -20.03 0.95 -5.35
C ASP A 380 -18.63 0.34 -5.06
N ASP A 381 -17.89 -0.15 -6.07
CA ASP A 381 -16.85 0.54 -6.87
C ASP A 381 -15.62 0.95 -6.00
N ASP A 382 -14.64 0.04 -5.84
CA ASP A 382 -13.20 0.32 -5.70
C ASP A 382 -12.36 -0.98 -5.78
N ASP A 383 -11.39 -1.01 -6.71
CA ASP A 383 -10.18 -1.86 -6.84
C ASP A 383 -10.20 -3.30 -6.29
N ASP A 384 -11.18 -4.10 -6.71
CA ASP A 384 -11.24 -5.54 -6.47
C ASP A 384 -10.45 -6.29 -7.56
N LEU A 385 -9.11 -6.17 -7.52
CA LEU A 385 -8.28 -7.26 -8.05
C LEU A 385 -8.47 -8.44 -7.10
N SER A 386 -9.47 -9.27 -7.42
CA SER A 386 -9.78 -10.60 -6.89
C SER A 386 -8.95 -11.01 -5.66
N GLU A 387 -9.61 -11.09 -4.49
CA GLU A 387 -9.14 -11.70 -3.22
C GLU A 387 -8.73 -13.18 -3.37
N GLY A 388 -7.67 -13.41 -4.13
CA GLY A 388 -7.23 -14.72 -4.58
C GLY A 388 -6.19 -14.65 -5.70
N GLU A 389 -5.73 -13.47 -6.11
CA GLU A 389 -4.38 -13.39 -6.68
C GLU A 389 -3.42 -14.01 -5.67
N ILE A 390 -2.58 -14.94 -6.15
CA ILE A 390 -1.44 -15.46 -5.40
C ILE A 390 -0.74 -14.21 -4.85
N GLU A 391 -0.73 -14.00 -3.53
CA GLU A 391 -0.08 -12.82 -2.93
C GLU A 391 1.40 -12.82 -3.36
N ASP A 392 1.73 -12.04 -4.40
CA ASP A 392 3.10 -11.85 -4.90
C ASP A 392 4.01 -11.19 -3.82
N ASP A 393 3.46 -10.79 -2.67
CA ASP A 393 4.20 -10.22 -1.54
C ASP A 393 4.91 -11.28 -0.65
N LEU A 394 4.62 -12.58 -0.83
CA LEU A 394 5.23 -13.68 -0.04
C LEU A 394 6.36 -14.43 -0.78
N ASP A 395 6.53 -14.20 -2.09
CA ASP A 395 7.31 -15.08 -2.97
C ASP A 395 8.63 -14.47 -3.50
N GLU A 396 9.14 -13.38 -2.94
CA GLU A 396 10.39 -12.74 -3.41
C GLU A 396 11.69 -13.52 -3.06
N PHE A 397 11.61 -14.82 -2.69
CA PHE A 397 12.74 -15.60 -2.19
C PHE A 397 13.02 -16.85 -3.02
N GLY A 398 13.68 -16.61 -4.15
CA GLY A 398 14.38 -17.59 -4.96
C GLY A 398 14.49 -17.11 -6.39
N ASP A 399 15.66 -16.61 -6.82
CA ASP A 399 15.98 -16.23 -8.22
C ASP A 399 15.75 -17.39 -9.24
N ASP A 400 15.30 -18.57 -8.80
CA ASP A 400 15.08 -19.79 -9.60
C ASP A 400 13.64 -20.39 -9.44
N ASP A 401 12.67 -19.75 -8.76
CA ASP A 401 11.27 -20.24 -8.70
C ASP A 401 10.37 -19.53 -9.74
N PRO A 402 9.92 -20.22 -10.82
CA PRO A 402 9.08 -19.63 -11.85
C PRO A 402 7.71 -19.16 -11.36
N GLU A 403 7.27 -19.63 -10.18
CA GLU A 403 6.02 -19.16 -9.59
C GLU A 403 6.15 -17.78 -8.91
N ALA A 404 7.36 -17.29 -8.64
CA ALA A 404 7.60 -16.01 -7.99
C ALA A 404 7.51 -14.81 -8.95
N GLU A 405 7.88 -14.97 -10.22
CA GLU A 405 7.92 -13.86 -11.17
C GLU A 405 6.54 -13.50 -11.74
N TRP A 406 6.32 -12.23 -12.11
CA TRP A 406 5.17 -11.83 -12.90
C TRP A 406 5.35 -12.29 -14.34
N THR A 407 4.62 -13.33 -14.74
CA THR A 407 4.78 -14.00 -16.04
C THR A 407 3.59 -13.79 -16.95
N LEU A 408 3.77 -14.08 -18.25
CA LEU A 408 2.70 -14.10 -19.25
C LEU A 408 1.52 -15.00 -18.81
N ARG A 409 1.82 -16.10 -18.11
CA ARG A 409 0.83 -17.02 -17.54
C ARG A 409 -0.05 -16.32 -16.49
N LYS A 410 0.55 -15.68 -15.50
CA LYS A 410 -0.16 -14.95 -14.43
C LYS A 410 -0.99 -13.82 -15.02
N CYS A 411 -0.38 -13.00 -15.88
CA CYS A 411 -1.05 -11.90 -16.58
C CYS A 411 -2.27 -12.39 -17.39
N SER A 412 -2.14 -13.51 -18.10
CA SER A 412 -3.25 -14.08 -18.90
C SER A 412 -4.39 -14.62 -18.04
N ALA A 413 -4.08 -15.18 -16.87
CA ALA A 413 -5.07 -15.68 -15.93
C ALA A 413 -5.85 -14.52 -15.27
N ALA A 414 -5.13 -13.48 -14.83
CA ALA A 414 -5.73 -12.28 -14.27
C ALA A 414 -6.60 -11.54 -15.31
N ALA A 415 -6.12 -11.44 -16.57
CA ALA A 415 -6.93 -10.87 -17.66
C ALA A 415 -8.22 -11.67 -17.91
N LEU A 416 -8.16 -13.00 -17.78
CA LEU A 416 -9.32 -13.87 -17.91
C LEU A 416 -10.33 -13.65 -16.77
N ASP A 417 -9.86 -13.46 -15.54
CA ASP A 417 -10.68 -13.16 -14.37
C ASP A 417 -11.42 -11.82 -14.55
N VAL A 418 -10.70 -10.75 -14.92
CA VAL A 418 -11.30 -9.45 -15.25
C VAL A 418 -12.36 -9.60 -16.34
N PHE A 419 -12.05 -10.34 -17.42
CA PHE A 419 -13.01 -10.55 -18.51
C PHE A 419 -14.24 -11.32 -18.04
N ALA A 420 -14.09 -12.31 -17.16
CA ALA A 420 -15.21 -13.04 -16.60
C ALA A 420 -16.11 -12.13 -15.75
N ASN A 421 -15.53 -11.25 -14.94
CA ASN A 421 -16.28 -10.28 -14.12
C ASN A 421 -17.00 -9.22 -14.94
N VAL A 422 -16.49 -8.89 -16.12
CA VAL A 422 -17.06 -7.85 -16.99
C VAL A 422 -18.10 -8.40 -17.96
N TYR A 423 -17.81 -9.54 -18.59
CA TYR A 423 -18.61 -10.08 -19.70
C TYR A 423 -19.43 -11.31 -19.32
N HIS A 424 -19.19 -11.94 -18.17
CA HIS A 424 -19.99 -13.05 -17.63
C HIS A 424 -20.21 -14.21 -18.63
N GLN A 425 -21.47 -14.60 -18.88
CA GLN A 425 -21.88 -15.75 -19.70
C GLN A 425 -21.13 -15.87 -21.06
N PRO A 426 -21.00 -14.81 -21.90
CA PRO A 426 -20.18 -14.83 -23.11
C PRO A 426 -18.78 -15.42 -22.95
N VAL A 427 -18.09 -15.10 -21.86
CA VAL A 427 -16.74 -15.63 -21.57
C VAL A 427 -16.80 -17.13 -21.27
N PHE A 428 -17.74 -17.54 -20.42
CA PHE A 428 -17.94 -18.96 -20.12
C PHE A 428 -18.25 -19.81 -21.37
N GLU A 429 -19.09 -19.31 -22.28
CA GLU A 429 -19.44 -20.01 -23.52
C GLU A 429 -18.22 -20.26 -24.42
N ILE A 430 -17.27 -19.30 -24.44
CA ILE A 430 -16.02 -19.39 -25.22
C ILE A 430 -15.02 -20.36 -24.56
N ILE A 431 -14.98 -20.41 -23.22
CA ILE A 431 -14.06 -21.24 -22.45
C ILE A 431 -14.53 -22.70 -22.35
N LEU A 432 -15.84 -22.96 -22.39
CA LEU A 432 -16.42 -24.29 -22.17
C LEU A 432 -15.81 -25.41 -23.04
N PRO A 433 -15.51 -25.22 -24.35
CA PRO A 433 -14.81 -26.22 -25.15
C PRO A 433 -13.41 -26.53 -24.61
N TYR A 434 -12.65 -25.51 -24.21
CA TYR A 434 -11.30 -25.67 -23.66
C TYR A 434 -11.31 -26.48 -22.35
N LEU A 435 -12.26 -26.22 -21.45
CA LEU A 435 -12.39 -26.98 -20.20
C LEU A 435 -12.71 -28.46 -20.46
N LYS A 436 -13.59 -28.75 -21.43
CA LYS A 436 -13.95 -30.14 -21.78
C LYS A 436 -12.77 -30.94 -22.31
N ASP A 437 -11.89 -30.29 -23.07
CA ASP A 437 -10.72 -30.93 -23.66
C ASP A 437 -9.57 -31.11 -22.66
N ASN A 438 -9.43 -30.17 -21.70
CA ASN A 438 -8.22 -30.09 -20.87
C ASN A 438 -8.38 -30.55 -19.41
N LEU A 439 -9.57 -30.46 -18.79
CA LEU A 439 -9.74 -30.82 -17.38
C LEU A 439 -9.27 -32.24 -17.06
N ARG A 440 -9.46 -33.19 -17.99
CA ARG A 440 -9.06 -34.62 -17.86
C ARG A 440 -7.89 -35.01 -18.76
N HIS A 441 -7.08 -34.03 -19.18
CA HIS A 441 -5.96 -34.27 -20.08
C HIS A 441 -4.87 -35.15 -19.42
N ALA A 442 -4.12 -35.93 -20.20
CA ALA A 442 -3.08 -36.81 -19.66
C ALA A 442 -1.87 -36.04 -19.12
N GLN A 443 -1.48 -34.96 -19.80
CA GLN A 443 -0.46 -34.02 -19.33
C GLN A 443 -1.01 -33.14 -18.22
N TRP A 444 -0.26 -33.04 -17.12
CA TRP A 444 -0.67 -32.27 -15.95
C TRP A 444 -0.74 -30.78 -16.24
N THR A 445 0.14 -30.23 -17.09
CA THR A 445 0.16 -28.80 -17.46
C THR A 445 -1.17 -28.33 -18.03
N ASN A 446 -1.80 -29.14 -18.89
CA ASN A 446 -3.12 -28.85 -19.44
C ASN A 446 -4.24 -29.00 -18.39
N ARG A 447 -4.15 -29.99 -17.50
CA ARG A 447 -5.14 -30.14 -16.41
C ARG A 447 -5.06 -28.94 -15.46
N GLU A 448 -3.86 -28.60 -15.03
CA GLU A 448 -3.54 -27.47 -14.16
C GLU A 448 -4.09 -26.16 -14.75
N ALA A 449 -3.73 -25.83 -15.99
CA ALA A 449 -4.21 -24.62 -16.67
C ALA A 449 -5.74 -24.59 -16.83
N ALA A 450 -6.39 -25.74 -17.00
CA ALA A 450 -7.85 -25.83 -17.04
C ALA A 450 -8.51 -25.62 -15.66
N VAL A 451 -7.87 -26.08 -14.58
CA VAL A 451 -8.32 -25.80 -13.21
C VAL A 451 -8.12 -24.32 -12.87
N LEU A 452 -6.99 -23.73 -13.26
CA LEU A 452 -6.74 -22.29 -13.17
C LEU A 452 -7.82 -21.50 -13.90
N ALA A 453 -8.08 -21.82 -15.17
CA ALA A 453 -9.13 -21.14 -15.95
C ALA A 453 -10.52 -21.29 -15.31
N LEU A 454 -10.83 -22.45 -14.73
CA LEU A 454 -12.09 -22.66 -14.03
C LEU A 454 -12.19 -21.83 -12.74
N GLY A 455 -11.10 -21.65 -12.00
CA GLY A 455 -11.09 -20.81 -10.80
C GLY A 455 -11.12 -19.31 -11.13
N ALA A 456 -10.39 -18.89 -12.18
CA ALA A 456 -10.33 -17.50 -12.63
C ALA A 456 -11.71 -16.97 -13.04
N ILE A 457 -12.57 -17.79 -13.63
CA ILE A 457 -13.92 -17.37 -14.02
C ILE A 457 -14.97 -17.49 -12.90
N ALA A 458 -14.60 -17.96 -11.72
CA ALA A 458 -15.56 -18.36 -10.69
C ALA A 458 -16.47 -17.20 -10.26
N ASP A 459 -15.89 -16.07 -9.87
CA ASP A 459 -16.63 -14.94 -9.32
C ASP A 459 -17.47 -14.25 -10.42
N GLY A 460 -16.87 -14.00 -11.59
CA GLY A 460 -17.55 -13.36 -12.71
C GLY A 460 -18.60 -14.21 -13.44
N CYS A 461 -18.49 -15.55 -13.41
CA CYS A 461 -19.39 -16.46 -14.14
C CYS A 461 -20.21 -17.39 -13.23
N MET A 462 -20.28 -17.14 -11.92
CA MET A 462 -20.89 -18.05 -10.93
C MET A 462 -22.27 -18.57 -11.34
N ASP A 463 -23.17 -17.69 -11.79
CA ASP A 463 -24.53 -18.04 -12.22
C ASP A 463 -24.55 -19.04 -13.38
N THR A 464 -23.60 -18.88 -14.31
CA THR A 464 -23.49 -19.73 -15.51
C THR A 464 -22.81 -21.06 -15.19
N VAL A 465 -21.85 -21.06 -14.25
CA VAL A 465 -21.12 -22.25 -13.82
C VAL A 465 -21.96 -23.11 -12.87
N THR A 466 -22.82 -22.50 -12.04
CA THR A 466 -23.62 -23.17 -11.00
C THR A 466 -24.33 -24.46 -11.45
N PRO A 467 -24.99 -24.54 -12.63
CA PRO A 467 -25.60 -25.78 -13.12
C PRO A 467 -24.62 -26.94 -13.31
N HIS A 468 -23.32 -26.64 -13.46
CA HIS A 468 -22.24 -27.60 -13.69
C HIS A 468 -21.49 -27.98 -12.40
N LEU A 469 -21.56 -27.16 -11.34
CA LEU A 469 -20.88 -27.41 -10.06
C LEU A 469 -21.19 -28.78 -9.42
N PRO A 470 -22.42 -29.35 -9.51
CA PRO A 470 -22.69 -30.69 -9.01
C PRO A 470 -21.82 -31.82 -9.62
N GLU A 471 -21.28 -31.61 -10.83
CA GLU A 471 -20.31 -32.52 -11.46
C GLU A 471 -18.86 -32.06 -11.25
N LEU A 472 -18.62 -30.75 -11.34
CA LEU A 472 -17.27 -30.17 -11.25
C LEU A 472 -16.67 -30.28 -9.85
N VAL A 473 -17.42 -29.99 -8.79
CA VAL A 473 -16.90 -29.99 -7.42
C VAL A 473 -16.42 -31.38 -6.98
N PRO A 474 -17.19 -32.48 -7.17
CA PRO A 474 -16.68 -33.83 -6.90
C PRO A 474 -15.43 -34.18 -7.71
N TYR A 475 -15.31 -33.68 -8.94
CA TYR A 475 -14.12 -33.88 -9.77
C TYR A 475 -12.91 -33.12 -9.21
N LEU A 476 -13.07 -31.83 -8.87
CA LEU A 476 -12.02 -31.03 -8.24
C LEU A 476 -11.56 -31.66 -6.92
N ILE A 477 -12.48 -32.15 -6.09
CA ILE A 477 -12.12 -32.88 -4.86
C ILE A 477 -11.24 -34.10 -5.17
N SER A 478 -11.46 -34.80 -6.29
CA SER A 478 -10.59 -35.92 -6.69
C SER A 478 -9.18 -35.47 -7.10
N LEU A 479 -9.02 -34.24 -7.63
CA LEU A 479 -7.73 -33.66 -8.00
C LEU A 479 -6.91 -33.22 -6.78
N LEU A 480 -7.50 -33.09 -5.60
CA LEU A 480 -6.74 -32.92 -4.35
C LEU A 480 -5.84 -34.12 -4.01
N SER A 481 -5.97 -35.23 -4.76
CA SER A 481 -5.08 -36.40 -4.69
C SER A 481 -4.27 -36.62 -5.97
N ASP A 482 -4.16 -35.62 -6.85
CA ASP A 482 -3.31 -35.70 -8.05
C ASP A 482 -1.83 -35.93 -7.63
N PRO A 483 -1.07 -36.77 -8.36
CA PRO A 483 0.34 -37.00 -8.06
C PRO A 483 1.18 -35.72 -8.05
N GLU A 484 0.85 -34.76 -8.93
CA GLU A 484 1.62 -33.53 -9.07
C GLU A 484 1.22 -32.51 -7.98
N PRO A 485 2.15 -32.04 -7.12
CA PRO A 485 1.87 -31.04 -6.09
C PRO A 485 1.23 -29.77 -6.65
N ILE A 486 1.71 -29.29 -7.80
CA ILE A 486 1.18 -28.10 -8.48
C ILE A 486 -0.30 -28.22 -8.85
N VAL A 487 -0.75 -29.42 -9.25
CA VAL A 487 -2.17 -29.68 -9.54
C VAL A 487 -2.99 -29.66 -8.24
N ARG A 488 -2.46 -30.21 -7.14
CA ARG A 488 -3.12 -30.15 -5.83
C ARG A 488 -3.24 -28.70 -5.35
N LYS A 489 -2.17 -27.91 -5.48
CA LYS A 489 -2.11 -26.48 -5.15
C LYS A 489 -3.20 -25.69 -5.88
N ILE A 490 -3.24 -25.73 -7.22
CA ILE A 490 -4.26 -24.97 -7.97
C ILE A 490 -5.68 -25.49 -7.70
N THR A 491 -5.83 -26.76 -7.38
CA THR A 491 -7.14 -27.34 -7.03
C THR A 491 -7.66 -26.82 -5.68
N CYS A 492 -6.79 -26.67 -4.67
CA CYS A 492 -7.16 -26.02 -3.40
C CYS A 492 -7.70 -24.62 -3.67
N TRP A 493 -6.93 -23.80 -4.39
CA TRP A 493 -7.33 -22.44 -4.78
C TRP A 493 -8.67 -22.42 -5.52
N CYS A 494 -8.84 -23.24 -6.56
CA CYS A 494 -10.06 -23.32 -7.34
C CYS A 494 -11.28 -23.73 -6.48
N LEU A 495 -11.13 -24.71 -5.59
CA LEU A 495 -12.21 -25.09 -4.66
C LEU A 495 -12.56 -23.97 -3.69
N GLY A 496 -11.58 -23.22 -3.19
CA GLY A 496 -11.78 -22.03 -2.36
C GLY A 496 -12.67 -20.99 -3.04
N ARG A 497 -12.52 -20.80 -4.36
CA ARG A 497 -13.36 -19.87 -5.15
C ARG A 497 -14.84 -20.29 -5.22
N TYR A 498 -15.13 -21.59 -5.16
CA TYR A 498 -16.50 -22.12 -5.18
C TYR A 498 -17.07 -22.44 -3.78
N SER A 499 -16.38 -22.04 -2.72
CA SER A 499 -16.79 -22.27 -1.34
C SER A 499 -18.12 -21.58 -1.00
N GLU A 500 -18.35 -20.35 -1.48
CA GLU A 500 -19.60 -19.61 -1.25
C GLU A 500 -20.82 -20.41 -1.71
N TRP A 501 -20.77 -20.94 -2.94
CA TRP A 501 -21.83 -21.79 -3.48
C TRP A 501 -22.09 -22.99 -2.57
N ALA A 502 -21.02 -23.72 -2.20
CA ALA A 502 -21.14 -24.95 -1.42
C ALA A 502 -21.66 -24.67 -0.01
N ALA A 503 -21.18 -23.62 0.64
CA ALA A 503 -21.52 -23.24 2.01
C ALA A 503 -22.98 -22.82 2.18
N HIS A 504 -23.64 -22.36 1.11
CA HIS A 504 -25.02 -21.85 1.14
C HIS A 504 -26.09 -22.85 0.66
N LEU A 505 -25.71 -24.09 0.36
CA LEU A 505 -26.66 -25.13 -0.03
C LEU A 505 -27.58 -25.59 1.12
N ASP A 506 -28.66 -26.29 0.80
CA ASP A 506 -29.48 -26.98 1.82
C ASP A 506 -28.66 -28.03 2.59
N PRO A 507 -28.98 -28.36 3.85
CA PRO A 507 -28.18 -29.27 4.68
C PRO A 507 -27.81 -30.62 4.04
N ALA A 508 -28.74 -31.24 3.31
CA ALA A 508 -28.47 -32.50 2.61
C ALA A 508 -27.44 -32.36 1.48
N LYS A 509 -27.43 -31.20 0.81
CA LYS A 509 -26.47 -30.86 -0.24
C LYS A 509 -25.15 -30.37 0.33
N LYS A 510 -25.14 -29.66 1.47
CA LYS A 510 -23.89 -29.34 2.18
C LYS A 510 -23.13 -30.61 2.54
N ALA A 511 -23.82 -31.61 3.10
CA ALA A 511 -23.23 -32.92 3.39
C ALA A 511 -22.68 -33.63 2.13
N GLN A 512 -23.24 -33.34 0.95
CA GLN A 512 -22.81 -33.92 -0.31
C GLN A 512 -21.63 -33.19 -0.96
N TYR A 513 -21.54 -31.86 -0.80
CA TYR A 513 -20.60 -31.02 -1.55
C TYR A 513 -19.67 -30.19 -0.65
N PHE A 514 -20.22 -29.47 0.33
CA PHE A 514 -19.45 -28.60 1.21
C PHE A 514 -18.59 -29.37 2.20
N GLU A 515 -19.15 -30.37 2.89
CA GLU A 515 -18.41 -31.15 3.88
C GLU A 515 -17.22 -31.90 3.25
N PRO A 516 -17.36 -32.58 2.09
CA PRO A 516 -16.23 -33.20 1.41
C PRO A 516 -15.21 -32.20 0.85
N MET A 517 -15.64 -31.02 0.41
CA MET A 517 -14.76 -29.93 -0.04
C MET A 517 -13.90 -29.42 1.13
N MET A 518 -14.56 -29.03 2.22
CA MET A 518 -13.92 -28.57 3.45
C MET A 518 -12.96 -29.63 4.01
N GLU A 519 -13.42 -30.89 4.10
CA GLU A 519 -12.60 -32.01 4.54
C GLU A 519 -11.38 -32.19 3.61
N GLY A 520 -11.57 -32.17 2.29
CA GLY A 520 -10.49 -32.29 1.32
C GLY A 520 -9.41 -31.21 1.48
N ILE A 521 -9.82 -29.94 1.63
CA ILE A 521 -8.90 -28.82 1.83
C ILE A 521 -8.17 -28.96 3.18
N LEU A 522 -8.89 -29.25 4.27
CA LEU A 522 -8.29 -29.51 5.60
C LEU A 522 -7.24 -30.62 5.55
N HIS A 523 -7.49 -31.70 4.80
CA HIS A 523 -6.50 -32.77 4.62
C HIS A 523 -5.25 -32.29 3.86
N ARG A 524 -5.39 -31.38 2.88
CA ARG A 524 -4.25 -30.79 2.17
C ARG A 524 -3.47 -29.77 3.00
N MET A 525 -4.05 -29.18 4.04
CA MET A 525 -3.27 -28.44 5.03
C MET A 525 -2.25 -29.34 5.77
N LEU A 526 -2.33 -30.67 5.65
CA LEU A 526 -1.31 -31.58 6.14
C LEU A 526 -0.59 -32.32 5.00
N ASP A 527 -0.55 -31.76 3.79
CA ASP A 527 0.20 -32.33 2.67
C ASP A 527 1.70 -32.46 3.01
N ASN A 528 2.43 -33.26 2.25
CA ASN A 528 3.87 -33.44 2.46
C ASN A 528 4.71 -32.45 1.66
N ASN A 529 4.09 -31.68 0.76
CA ASN A 529 4.71 -30.54 0.10
C ASN A 529 4.24 -29.24 0.75
N LYS A 530 5.17 -28.34 1.08
CA LYS A 530 4.90 -27.07 1.78
C LYS A 530 4.08 -26.09 0.95
N LYS A 531 4.31 -26.00 -0.37
CA LYS A 531 3.51 -25.13 -1.26
C LYS A 531 2.04 -25.59 -1.31
N VAL A 532 1.80 -26.91 -1.21
CA VAL A 532 0.42 -27.43 -1.11
C VAL A 532 -0.21 -27.12 0.25
N GLN A 533 0.56 -27.20 1.35
CA GLN A 533 0.07 -26.79 2.68
C GLN A 533 -0.34 -25.31 2.71
N GLU A 534 0.50 -24.43 2.16
CA GLU A 534 0.25 -23.00 2.00
C GLU A 534 -1.02 -22.75 1.18
N ALA A 535 -1.09 -23.29 -0.04
CA ALA A 535 -2.26 -23.12 -0.90
C ALA A 535 -3.55 -23.69 -0.30
N ALA A 536 -3.46 -24.79 0.45
CA ALA A 536 -4.61 -25.35 1.16
C ALA A 536 -5.05 -24.46 2.32
N ALA A 537 -4.12 -23.86 3.06
CA ALA A 537 -4.42 -22.93 4.14
C ALA A 537 -5.04 -21.63 3.59
N SER A 538 -4.47 -21.03 2.54
CA SER A 538 -5.05 -19.85 1.88
C SER A 538 -6.45 -20.14 1.31
N ALA A 539 -6.64 -21.29 0.65
CA ALA A 539 -7.97 -21.71 0.20
C ALA A 539 -8.96 -21.93 1.35
N PHE A 540 -8.46 -22.33 2.52
CA PHE A 540 -9.27 -22.49 3.72
C PHE A 540 -9.68 -21.13 4.29
N THR A 541 -8.77 -20.15 4.34
CA THR A 541 -9.07 -18.75 4.66
C THR A 541 -10.20 -18.22 3.77
N SER A 542 -10.11 -18.40 2.44
CA SER A 542 -11.21 -18.01 1.53
C SER A 542 -12.53 -18.73 1.83
N LEU A 543 -12.48 -20.02 2.18
CA LEU A 543 -13.65 -20.80 2.56
C LEU A 543 -14.29 -20.27 3.85
N GLU A 544 -13.49 -19.87 4.84
CA GLU A 544 -13.96 -19.29 6.10
C GLU A 544 -14.73 -17.99 5.85
N MET A 545 -14.16 -17.07 5.08
CA MET A 545 -14.78 -15.79 4.73
C MET A 545 -16.09 -15.99 3.96
N LYS A 546 -16.08 -16.83 2.92
CA LYS A 546 -17.24 -17.07 2.04
C LYS A 546 -18.34 -17.95 2.67
N SER A 547 -18.11 -18.49 3.87
CA SER A 547 -19.09 -19.36 4.55
C SER A 547 -20.01 -18.63 5.53
N ASP A 548 -19.69 -17.41 5.96
CA ASP A 548 -20.43 -16.69 7.01
C ASP A 548 -20.72 -17.58 8.25
N ALA A 549 -21.91 -17.44 8.86
CA ALA A 549 -22.37 -18.26 9.98
C ALA A 549 -22.53 -19.76 9.65
N ASN A 550 -22.42 -20.18 8.38
CA ASN A 550 -22.52 -21.58 8.00
C ASN A 550 -21.32 -22.41 8.46
N ILE A 551 -20.20 -21.77 8.83
CA ILE A 551 -19.02 -22.46 9.34
C ILE A 551 -19.12 -22.84 10.83
N LEU A 552 -20.02 -22.20 11.58
CA LEU A 552 -20.19 -22.39 13.03
C LEU A 552 -20.31 -23.85 13.49
N PRO A 553 -21.04 -24.76 12.81
CA PRO A 553 -21.13 -26.16 13.21
C PRO A 553 -19.80 -26.92 13.11
N TYR A 554 -18.84 -26.38 12.35
CA TYR A 554 -17.59 -27.04 11.98
C TYR A 554 -16.37 -26.46 12.73
N CYS A 555 -16.53 -25.47 13.63
CA CYS A 555 -15.40 -24.89 14.35
C CYS A 555 -14.55 -25.93 15.11
N GLN A 556 -15.19 -26.92 15.75
CA GLN A 556 -14.45 -27.93 16.52
C GLN A 556 -13.54 -28.81 15.63
N PRO A 557 -14.00 -29.43 14.53
CA PRO A 557 -13.11 -30.16 13.64
C PRO A 557 -12.05 -29.26 12.98
N ILE A 558 -12.38 -28.02 12.63
CA ILE A 558 -11.43 -27.05 12.05
C ILE A 558 -10.28 -26.76 13.04
N LEU A 559 -10.61 -26.37 14.28
CA LEU A 559 -9.60 -26.08 15.29
C LEU A 559 -8.71 -27.29 15.59
N ARG A 560 -9.26 -28.51 15.56
CA ARG A 560 -8.46 -29.73 15.70
C ARG A 560 -7.47 -29.90 14.57
N GLN A 561 -7.85 -29.55 13.35
CA GLN A 561 -6.94 -29.56 12.21
C GLN A 561 -5.84 -28.52 12.39
N PHE A 562 -6.18 -27.29 12.78
CA PHE A 562 -5.19 -26.24 13.05
C PHE A 562 -4.18 -26.66 14.11
N VAL A 563 -4.61 -27.34 15.18
CA VAL A 563 -3.70 -27.90 16.19
C VAL A 563 -2.71 -28.90 15.58
N LEU A 564 -3.12 -29.74 14.63
CA LEU A 564 -2.20 -30.63 13.92
C LEU A 564 -1.24 -29.85 13.02
N CYS A 565 -1.72 -28.81 12.34
CA CYS A 565 -0.87 -27.94 11.52
C CYS A 565 0.18 -27.22 12.38
N PHE A 566 -0.16 -26.75 13.59
CA PHE A 566 0.80 -26.16 14.54
C PHE A 566 1.95 -27.12 14.91
N GLU A 567 1.73 -28.43 14.84
CA GLU A 567 2.76 -29.45 15.10
C GLU A 567 3.58 -29.80 13.85
N LYS A 568 3.00 -29.69 12.65
CA LYS A 568 3.65 -30.05 11.38
C LYS A 568 4.37 -28.89 10.69
N TYR A 569 3.80 -27.69 10.73
CA TYR A 569 4.27 -26.55 9.95
C TYR A 569 5.65 -26.06 10.38
N LYS A 570 6.43 -25.69 9.37
CA LYS A 570 7.67 -24.94 9.51
C LYS A 570 7.37 -23.44 9.55
N ASP A 571 8.39 -22.63 9.74
CA ASP A 571 8.26 -21.23 10.09
C ASP A 571 7.51 -20.40 9.02
N ARG A 572 7.68 -20.68 7.72
CA ARG A 572 6.94 -20.00 6.63
C ARG A 572 5.43 -20.29 6.69
N ASN A 573 5.05 -21.55 6.63
CA ASN A 573 3.63 -21.95 6.62
C ASN A 573 2.92 -21.65 7.95
N MET A 574 3.68 -21.48 9.04
CA MET A 574 3.13 -21.04 10.32
C MET A 574 2.43 -19.67 10.20
N TYR A 575 2.91 -18.77 9.33
CA TYR A 575 2.33 -17.45 9.16
C TYR A 575 0.95 -17.54 8.52
N VAL A 576 0.80 -18.38 7.49
CA VAL A 576 -0.48 -18.67 6.84
C VAL A 576 -1.45 -19.36 7.81
N LEU A 577 -0.96 -20.23 8.70
CA LEU A 577 -1.81 -20.83 9.74
C LEU A 577 -2.33 -19.80 10.75
N TYR A 578 -1.50 -18.83 11.14
CA TYR A 578 -1.95 -17.74 11.99
C TYR A 578 -3.05 -16.93 11.31
N ASP A 579 -2.96 -16.72 10.00
CA ASP A 579 -3.99 -16.05 9.21
C ASP A 579 -5.31 -16.83 9.22
N CYS A 580 -5.31 -18.15 8.98
CA CYS A 580 -6.53 -18.96 9.10
C CYS A 580 -7.18 -18.85 10.50
N VAL A 581 -6.37 -18.81 11.58
CA VAL A 581 -6.92 -18.62 12.93
C VAL A 581 -7.54 -17.23 13.10
N GLN A 582 -6.95 -16.19 12.49
CA GLN A 582 -7.48 -14.83 12.50
C GLN A 582 -8.82 -14.77 11.79
N THR A 583 -8.88 -15.26 10.56
CA THR A 583 -10.09 -15.27 9.73
C THR A 583 -11.21 -16.06 10.39
N LEU A 584 -10.90 -17.22 11.00
CA LEU A 584 -11.89 -17.96 11.79
C LEU A 584 -12.42 -17.13 12.96
N ALA A 585 -11.53 -16.45 13.70
CA ALA A 585 -11.91 -15.62 14.84
C ALA A 585 -12.80 -14.44 14.43
N GLU A 586 -12.53 -13.81 13.29
CA GLU A 586 -13.37 -12.74 12.72
C GLU A 586 -14.73 -13.25 12.23
N SER A 587 -14.75 -14.42 11.59
CA SER A 587 -15.94 -15.03 11.00
C SER A 587 -16.92 -15.49 12.08
N VAL A 588 -16.42 -16.09 13.16
CA VAL A 588 -17.27 -16.67 14.22
C VAL A 588 -17.43 -15.78 15.45
N MET A 589 -16.57 -14.76 15.61
CA MET A 589 -16.62 -13.76 16.68
C MET A 589 -16.76 -14.41 18.08
N SER A 590 -17.71 -13.96 18.89
CA SER A 590 -17.96 -14.44 20.26
C SER A 590 -18.27 -15.93 20.37
N GLU A 591 -18.65 -16.60 19.27
CA GLU A 591 -18.89 -18.04 19.28
C GLU A 591 -17.59 -18.83 19.51
N LEU A 592 -16.42 -18.27 19.16
CA LEU A 592 -15.12 -18.88 19.44
C LEU A 592 -14.82 -18.94 20.95
N ALA A 593 -15.47 -18.09 21.76
CA ALA A 593 -15.28 -18.01 23.20
C ALA A 593 -15.91 -19.17 23.99
N LYS A 594 -16.57 -20.12 23.30
CA LYS A 594 -17.14 -21.31 23.95
C LYS A 594 -16.05 -22.16 24.62
N PRO A 595 -16.26 -22.63 25.87
CA PRO A 595 -15.24 -23.33 26.64
C PRO A 595 -14.56 -24.48 25.87
N GLU A 596 -15.33 -25.29 25.16
CA GLU A 596 -14.82 -26.43 24.39
C GLU A 596 -13.91 -26.03 23.22
N LEU A 597 -14.08 -24.85 22.64
CA LEU A 597 -13.23 -24.32 21.56
C LEU A 597 -11.98 -23.67 22.13
N VAL A 598 -12.13 -22.92 23.23
CA VAL A 598 -11.03 -22.33 24.01
C VAL A 598 -10.04 -23.39 24.49
N GLU A 599 -10.56 -24.52 24.98
CA GLU A 599 -9.78 -25.68 25.44
C GLU A 599 -8.98 -26.37 24.32
N ILE A 600 -9.34 -26.16 23.04
CA ILE A 600 -8.61 -26.68 21.89
C ILE A 600 -7.53 -25.69 21.43
N LEU A 601 -7.91 -24.44 21.19
CA LEU A 601 -7.05 -23.45 20.52
C LEU A 601 -5.98 -22.85 21.45
N MET A 602 -6.36 -22.39 22.66
CA MET A 602 -5.44 -21.66 23.52
C MET A 602 -4.22 -22.48 23.96
N PRO A 603 -4.33 -23.78 24.29
CA PRO A 603 -3.15 -24.58 24.61
C PRO A 603 -2.13 -24.66 23.46
N ALA A 604 -2.56 -24.63 22.20
CA ALA A 604 -1.67 -24.65 21.04
C ALA A 604 -0.95 -23.30 20.89
N LEU A 605 -1.70 -22.19 20.90
CA LEU A 605 -1.13 -20.83 20.82
C LEU A 605 -0.17 -20.54 21.96
N ILE A 606 -0.53 -20.88 23.21
CA ILE A 606 0.34 -20.66 24.38
C ILE A 606 1.59 -21.54 24.34
N ARG A 607 1.50 -22.76 23.81
CA ARG A 607 2.69 -23.62 23.62
C ARG A 607 3.67 -22.98 22.65
N ARG A 608 3.18 -22.45 21.53
CA ARG A 608 4.03 -21.76 20.54
C ARG A 608 4.59 -20.45 21.11
N TRP A 609 3.74 -19.63 21.76
CA TRP A 609 4.15 -18.43 22.49
C TRP A 609 5.34 -18.66 23.43
N ASN A 610 5.29 -19.72 24.24
CA ASN A 610 6.35 -20.06 25.18
C ASN A 610 7.63 -20.60 24.52
N LYS A 611 7.54 -21.09 23.27
CA LYS A 611 8.68 -21.61 22.51
C LYS A 611 9.50 -20.47 21.88
N LEU A 612 8.84 -19.39 21.44
CA LEU A 612 9.50 -18.28 20.74
C LEU A 612 10.37 -17.44 21.67
N SER A 613 11.50 -16.95 21.16
CA SER A 613 12.33 -15.96 21.85
C SER A 613 11.83 -14.54 21.57
N ASP A 614 12.24 -13.55 22.37
CA ASP A 614 11.89 -12.14 22.18
C ASP A 614 12.56 -11.49 20.94
N GLN A 615 13.34 -12.26 20.18
CA GLN A 615 14.02 -11.84 18.95
C GLN A 615 13.47 -12.58 17.72
N SER A 616 12.44 -13.41 17.90
CA SER A 616 11.83 -14.18 16.82
C SER A 616 10.84 -13.31 16.05
N ARG A 617 11.00 -13.20 14.74
CA ARG A 617 10.08 -12.47 13.84
C ARG A 617 8.71 -13.13 13.72
N GLU A 618 8.60 -14.41 14.06
CA GLU A 618 7.31 -15.09 14.17
C GLU A 618 6.40 -14.50 15.27
N LEU A 619 6.97 -13.77 16.25
CA LEU A 619 6.15 -13.05 17.21
C LEU A 619 5.19 -12.06 16.55
N PHE A 620 5.53 -11.51 15.39
CA PHE A 620 4.70 -10.53 14.69
C PHE A 620 3.33 -11.11 14.29
N PRO A 621 3.25 -12.15 13.43
CA PRO A 621 1.96 -12.75 13.08
C PRO A 621 1.30 -13.47 14.26
N LEU A 622 2.07 -14.01 15.22
CA LEU A 622 1.48 -14.61 16.42
C LEU A 622 0.78 -13.57 17.31
N LEU A 623 1.38 -12.40 17.52
CA LEU A 623 0.77 -11.32 18.31
C LEU A 623 -0.47 -10.76 17.61
N GLU A 624 -0.43 -10.63 16.28
CA GLU A 624 -1.59 -10.24 15.48
C GLU A 624 -2.73 -11.26 15.65
N CYS A 625 -2.43 -12.55 15.47
CA CYS A 625 -3.35 -13.67 15.70
C CYS A 625 -3.96 -13.65 17.11
N LEU A 626 -3.14 -13.46 18.14
CA LEU A 626 -3.62 -13.34 19.51
C LEU A 626 -4.52 -12.12 19.72
N GLY A 627 -4.29 -11.03 18.98
CA GLY A 627 -5.14 -9.84 18.99
C GLY A 627 -6.56 -10.13 18.48
N TYR A 628 -6.67 -10.85 17.35
CA TYR A 628 -7.96 -11.30 16.80
C TYR A 628 -8.67 -12.31 17.70
N VAL A 629 -7.94 -13.26 18.27
CA VAL A 629 -8.48 -14.20 19.26
C VAL A 629 -8.96 -13.46 20.52
N ALA A 630 -8.22 -12.46 20.99
CA ALA A 630 -8.64 -11.64 22.12
C ALA A 630 -9.94 -10.89 21.83
N ALA A 631 -10.05 -10.26 20.65
CA ALA A 631 -11.28 -9.57 20.22
C ALA A 631 -12.48 -10.53 20.15
N ALA A 632 -12.30 -11.73 19.57
CA ALA A 632 -13.35 -12.75 19.50
C ALA A 632 -13.74 -13.29 20.89
N TYR A 633 -12.79 -13.45 21.81
CA TYR A 633 -13.06 -13.98 23.14
C TYR A 633 -13.69 -12.97 24.10
N GLY A 634 -13.39 -11.68 23.91
CA GLY A 634 -13.70 -10.65 24.88
C GLY A 634 -13.14 -10.99 26.27
N ASP A 635 -13.96 -10.88 27.31
CA ASP A 635 -13.53 -11.13 28.69
C ASP A 635 -13.05 -12.57 28.96
N THR A 636 -13.43 -13.55 28.12
CA THR A 636 -12.94 -14.94 28.20
C THR A 636 -11.42 -15.01 28.01
N PHE A 637 -10.79 -14.01 27.38
CA PHE A 637 -9.34 -13.90 27.23
C PHE A 637 -8.61 -13.54 28.53
N SER A 638 -9.32 -13.04 29.55
CA SER A 638 -8.74 -12.56 30.83
C SER A 638 -7.69 -13.48 31.47
N PRO A 639 -7.86 -14.82 31.52
CA PRO A 639 -6.88 -15.69 32.16
C PRO A 639 -5.52 -15.74 31.42
N PHE A 640 -5.51 -15.40 30.13
CA PHE A 640 -4.34 -15.46 29.26
C PHE A 640 -3.64 -14.09 29.11
N ALA A 641 -4.36 -12.99 29.37
CA ALA A 641 -3.86 -11.63 29.19
C ALA A 641 -2.61 -11.27 30.03
N PRO A 642 -2.51 -11.57 31.35
CA PRO A 642 -1.39 -11.09 32.17
C PRO A 642 0.02 -11.48 31.67
N PRO A 643 0.32 -12.76 31.34
CA PRO A 643 1.65 -13.12 30.84
C PRO A 643 1.96 -12.53 29.45
N ILE A 644 0.95 -12.36 28.59
CA ILE A 644 1.12 -11.76 27.26
C ILE A 644 1.40 -10.26 27.38
N PHE A 645 0.60 -9.56 28.18
CA PHE A 645 0.74 -8.14 28.47
C PHE A 645 2.13 -7.84 29.05
N ALA A 646 2.56 -8.61 30.07
CA ALA A 646 3.87 -8.43 30.70
C ALA A 646 5.05 -8.63 29.73
N ARG A 647 4.94 -9.56 28.78
CA ARG A 647 5.98 -9.77 27.77
C ARG A 647 6.03 -8.63 26.76
N CYS A 648 4.89 -8.13 26.30
CA CYS A 648 4.83 -6.96 25.40
C CYS A 648 5.48 -5.73 26.06
N ILE A 649 5.20 -5.47 27.34
CA ILE A 649 5.86 -4.42 28.13
C ILE A 649 7.39 -4.60 28.15
N LYS A 650 7.87 -5.83 28.37
CA LYS A 650 9.30 -6.15 28.37
C LYS A 650 9.93 -5.91 27.00
N ILE A 651 9.31 -6.36 25.91
CA ILE A 651 9.79 -6.18 24.54
C ILE A 651 9.91 -4.69 24.22
N ILE A 652 8.87 -3.91 24.53
CA ILE A 652 8.87 -2.45 24.33
C ILE A 652 10.02 -1.80 25.09
N TYR A 653 10.16 -2.13 26.38
CA TYR A 653 11.22 -1.56 27.20
C TYR A 653 12.61 -1.90 26.68
N THR A 654 12.88 -3.17 26.35
CA THR A 654 14.18 -3.60 25.83
C THR A 654 14.51 -2.88 24.52
N ASN A 655 13.57 -2.80 23.58
CA ASN A 655 13.80 -2.13 22.30
C ASN A 655 14.10 -0.63 22.48
N ILE A 656 13.39 0.07 23.37
CA ILE A 656 13.69 1.47 23.70
C ILE A 656 15.10 1.60 24.29
N GLN A 657 15.52 0.71 25.19
CA GLN A 657 16.87 0.73 25.77
C GLN A 657 17.94 0.49 24.72
N ASP A 658 17.73 -0.46 23.80
CA ASP A 658 18.66 -0.78 22.73
C ASP A 658 18.80 0.40 21.76
N TYR A 659 17.70 1.06 21.40
CA TYR A 659 17.70 2.27 20.57
C TYR A 659 18.46 3.43 21.25
N LEU A 660 18.20 3.70 22.52
CA LEU A 660 18.93 4.74 23.27
C LEU A 660 20.42 4.43 23.36
N THR A 661 20.78 3.15 23.49
CA THR A 661 22.18 2.69 23.50
C THR A 661 22.83 2.92 22.14
N ALA A 662 22.15 2.57 21.04
CA ALA A 662 22.63 2.76 19.68
C ALA A 662 22.93 4.23 19.36
N ILE A 663 22.04 5.16 19.76
CA ILE A 663 22.25 6.60 19.62
C ILE A 663 23.43 7.07 20.47
N THR A 664 23.48 6.67 21.75
CA THR A 664 24.49 7.15 22.70
C THR A 664 25.90 6.72 22.29
N HIS A 665 26.03 5.51 21.74
CA HIS A 665 27.30 4.94 21.31
C HIS A 665 27.60 5.13 19.81
N ASN A 666 26.68 5.74 19.05
CA ASN A 666 26.76 6.00 17.61
C ASN A 666 27.17 4.75 16.82
N THR A 667 26.59 3.60 17.16
CA THR A 667 26.90 2.30 16.55
C THR A 667 26.31 2.15 15.15
N GLY A 668 25.23 2.87 14.84
CA GLY A 668 24.50 2.79 13.58
C GLY A 668 23.61 1.54 13.44
N GLU A 669 23.57 0.67 14.45
CA GLU A 669 22.71 -0.52 14.50
C GLU A 669 21.49 -0.23 15.36
N GLU A 670 20.37 0.13 14.72
CA GLU A 670 19.09 0.35 15.40
C GLU A 670 18.34 -0.98 15.61
N PRO A 671 17.61 -1.14 16.72
CA PRO A 671 16.79 -2.33 16.92
C PRO A 671 15.60 -2.35 15.96
N ASP A 672 15.16 -3.55 15.61
CA ASP A 672 14.00 -3.77 14.74
C ASP A 672 12.72 -3.21 15.40
N LYS A 673 12.10 -2.21 14.78
CA LYS A 673 10.97 -1.45 15.34
C LYS A 673 9.64 -2.19 15.22
N ASP A 674 9.55 -3.26 14.44
CA ASP A 674 8.33 -4.07 14.29
C ASP A 674 7.92 -4.72 15.62
N PHE A 675 8.90 -5.03 16.48
CA PHE A 675 8.65 -5.50 17.85
C PHE A 675 7.92 -4.46 18.71
N LEU A 676 8.14 -3.17 18.49
CA LEU A 676 7.37 -2.11 19.17
C LEU A 676 5.94 -2.08 18.64
N VAL A 677 5.79 -2.00 17.33
CA VAL A 677 4.48 -1.88 16.65
C VAL A 677 3.55 -3.01 17.07
N THR A 678 3.98 -4.26 16.89
CA THR A 678 3.17 -5.45 17.19
C THR A 678 2.87 -5.62 18.68
N SER A 679 3.82 -5.24 19.55
CA SER A 679 3.59 -5.25 21.01
C SER A 679 2.58 -4.17 21.44
N LEU A 680 2.66 -2.95 20.88
CA LEU A 680 1.71 -1.87 21.16
C LEU A 680 0.30 -2.25 20.70
N ASP A 681 0.18 -2.82 19.49
CA ASP A 681 -1.10 -3.27 18.93
C ASP A 681 -1.72 -4.41 19.77
N MET A 682 -0.90 -5.33 20.28
CA MET A 682 -1.39 -6.39 21.19
C MET A 682 -1.85 -5.82 22.54
N LEU A 683 -1.13 -4.85 23.10
CA LEU A 683 -1.55 -4.18 24.34
C LEU A 683 -2.91 -3.47 24.14
N GLY A 684 -3.11 -2.81 23.00
CA GLY A 684 -4.39 -2.20 22.63
C GLY A 684 -5.49 -3.25 22.51
N SER A 685 -5.22 -4.36 21.82
CA SER A 685 -6.16 -5.47 21.65
C SER A 685 -6.61 -6.06 22.99
N ILE A 686 -5.69 -6.26 23.94
CA ILE A 686 -6.03 -6.72 25.30
C ILE A 686 -6.91 -5.68 26.01
N ILE A 687 -6.52 -4.40 25.97
CA ILE A 687 -7.24 -3.32 26.66
C ILE A 687 -8.69 -3.20 26.17
N GLN A 688 -8.92 -3.37 24.86
CA GLN A 688 -10.24 -3.36 24.24
C GLN A 688 -11.05 -4.63 24.53
N ALA A 689 -10.41 -5.79 24.59
CA ALA A 689 -11.09 -7.09 24.67
C ALA A 689 -11.64 -7.43 26.06
N ILE A 690 -10.85 -7.24 27.12
CA ILE A 690 -11.21 -7.72 28.47
C ILE A 690 -11.91 -6.64 29.30
N ASP A 691 -12.52 -7.03 30.43
CA ASP A 691 -13.18 -6.08 31.33
C ASP A 691 -12.27 -4.87 31.68
N PRO A 692 -12.76 -3.63 31.50
CA PRO A 692 -12.00 -2.40 31.76
C PRO A 692 -11.31 -2.31 33.12
N GLN A 693 -11.87 -2.92 34.17
CA GLN A 693 -11.24 -2.92 35.50
C GLN A 693 -10.00 -3.81 35.52
N LYS A 694 -10.05 -4.97 34.86
CA LYS A 694 -8.90 -5.88 34.72
C LYS A 694 -7.83 -5.26 33.82
N SER A 695 -8.22 -4.63 32.71
CA SER A 695 -7.29 -3.86 31.86
C SER A 695 -6.62 -2.74 32.64
N SER A 696 -7.38 -2.00 33.47
CA SER A 696 -6.83 -0.97 34.35
C SER A 696 -5.85 -1.55 35.37
N GLU A 697 -6.12 -2.74 35.93
CA GLU A 697 -5.20 -3.43 36.85
C GLU A 697 -3.88 -3.80 36.14
N LEU A 698 -3.94 -4.36 34.92
CA LEU A 698 -2.75 -4.69 34.13
C LEU A 698 -1.89 -3.44 33.86
N VAL A 699 -2.51 -2.34 33.45
CA VAL A 699 -1.80 -1.07 33.18
C VAL A 699 -1.18 -0.48 34.44
N THR A 700 -1.93 -0.44 35.55
CA THR A 700 -1.47 0.17 36.80
C THR A 700 -0.42 -0.65 37.54
N THR A 701 -0.39 -1.97 37.33
CA THR A 701 0.60 -2.87 37.95
C THR A 701 1.81 -3.16 37.07
N SER A 702 1.81 -2.68 35.82
CA SER A 702 2.91 -2.86 34.88
C SER A 702 4.25 -2.33 35.40
N GLN A 703 5.32 -3.07 35.10
CA GLN A 703 6.70 -2.70 35.40
C GLN A 703 7.59 -3.02 34.20
N PRO A 704 8.26 -2.03 33.58
CA PRO A 704 8.19 -0.58 33.85
C PRO A 704 6.80 0.05 33.63
N PRO A 705 6.54 1.29 34.08
CA PRO A 705 5.22 1.92 33.98
C PRO A 705 4.75 2.07 32.53
N PHE A 706 3.58 1.51 32.22
CA PHE A 706 2.97 1.50 30.87
C PHE A 706 2.95 2.88 30.19
N PHE A 707 2.39 3.90 30.85
CA PHE A 707 2.25 5.23 30.24
C PHE A 707 3.58 5.96 30.05
N GLU A 708 4.62 5.60 30.80
CA GLU A 708 5.97 6.13 30.57
C GLU A 708 6.56 5.56 29.28
N LEU A 709 6.41 4.24 29.06
CA LEU A 709 6.82 3.58 27.82
C LEU A 709 6.04 4.11 26.61
N LEU A 710 4.72 4.25 26.75
CA LEU A 710 3.87 4.82 25.69
C LEU A 710 4.32 6.23 25.31
N ARG A 711 4.69 7.07 26.28
CA ARG A 711 5.20 8.42 26.02
C ARG A 711 6.46 8.41 25.16
N PHE A 712 7.39 7.49 25.40
CA PHE A 712 8.58 7.33 24.55
C PHE A 712 8.20 6.91 23.13
N CYS A 713 7.21 6.03 22.98
CA CYS A 713 6.78 5.53 21.66
C CYS A 713 6.02 6.59 20.84
N LEU A 714 5.27 7.50 21.50
CA LEU A 714 4.61 8.64 20.84
C LEU A 714 5.58 9.62 20.17
N GLU A 715 6.85 9.65 20.62
CA GLU A 715 7.93 10.49 20.07
C GLU A 715 9.00 9.69 19.30
N ASP A 716 8.78 8.39 19.05
CA ASP A 716 9.75 7.56 18.33
C ASP A 716 9.96 8.11 16.91
N PRO A 717 11.19 8.11 16.35
CA PRO A 717 11.44 8.57 14.98
C PRO A 717 10.74 7.72 13.92
N ASN A 718 10.49 6.43 14.16
CA ASN A 718 9.77 5.57 13.24
C ASN A 718 8.27 5.92 13.27
N TRP A 719 7.70 6.18 12.10
CA TRP A 719 6.31 6.63 11.96
C TRP A 719 5.29 5.53 12.30
N GLU A 720 5.57 4.26 12.02
CA GLU A 720 4.68 3.13 12.32
C GLU A 720 4.51 2.96 13.83
N VAL A 721 5.61 3.10 14.58
CA VAL A 721 5.59 3.10 16.05
C VAL A 721 4.68 4.21 16.57
N ARG A 722 4.74 5.41 15.97
CA ARG A 722 3.85 6.52 16.34
C ARG A 722 2.39 6.21 16.01
N ILE A 723 2.09 5.63 14.84
CA ILE A 723 0.70 5.25 14.46
C ILE A 723 0.08 4.32 15.51
N SER A 724 0.77 3.22 15.86
CA SER A 724 0.31 2.27 16.87
C SER A 724 0.23 2.88 18.27
N SER A 725 1.14 3.79 18.60
CA SER A 725 1.11 4.50 19.89
C SER A 725 -0.10 5.44 20.02
N TYR A 726 -0.44 6.19 18.98
CA TYR A 726 -1.62 7.06 19.00
C TYR A 726 -2.93 6.25 18.97
N ALA A 727 -2.97 5.10 18.28
CA ALA A 727 -4.09 4.17 18.35
C ALA A 727 -4.27 3.64 19.79
N LEU A 728 -3.20 3.14 20.41
CA LEU A 728 -3.22 2.67 21.79
C LEU A 728 -3.64 3.77 22.78
N LEU A 729 -3.22 5.02 22.56
CA LEU A 729 -3.63 6.15 23.37
C LEU A 729 -5.14 6.42 23.30
N GLY A 730 -5.73 6.34 22.10
CA GLY A 730 -7.19 6.45 21.92
C GLY A 730 -7.94 5.28 22.56
N ASP A 731 -7.44 4.05 22.41
CA ASP A 731 -7.98 2.85 23.09
C ASP A 731 -7.96 3.01 24.62
N CYS A 732 -6.87 3.60 25.15
CA CYS A 732 -6.79 3.93 26.56
C CYS A 732 -7.84 4.96 26.98
N ALA A 733 -8.11 5.97 26.15
CA ALA A 733 -9.15 6.96 26.43
C ALA A 733 -10.55 6.35 26.47
N ILE A 734 -10.83 5.39 25.58
CA ILE A 734 -12.13 4.69 25.52
C ILE A 734 -12.30 3.75 26.72
N ASN A 735 -11.30 2.90 26.99
CA ASN A 735 -11.47 1.74 27.85
C ASN A 735 -10.92 1.94 29.27
N ILE A 736 -9.87 2.75 29.44
CA ILE A 736 -9.15 2.90 30.71
C ILE A 736 -8.79 4.36 31.01
N PHE A 737 -9.77 5.26 30.85
CA PHE A 737 -9.58 6.70 31.09
C PHE A 737 -9.10 7.04 32.52
N PRO A 738 -9.57 6.41 33.62
CA PRO A 738 -9.16 6.85 34.96
C PRO A 738 -7.66 6.72 35.24
N PRO A 739 -6.96 5.65 34.79
CA PRO A 739 -5.48 5.63 34.78
C PRO A 739 -4.81 6.65 33.84
N LEU A 740 -5.43 6.98 32.69
CA LEU A 740 -4.88 7.92 31.71
C LEU A 740 -4.99 9.39 32.14
N GLU A 741 -6.10 9.78 32.77
CA GLU A 741 -6.41 11.16 33.18
C GLU A 741 -5.24 11.90 33.88
N PRO A 742 -4.59 11.35 34.93
CA PRO A 742 -3.48 12.04 35.60
C PRO A 742 -2.23 12.21 34.73
N VAL A 743 -2.12 11.48 33.62
CA VAL A 743 -0.96 11.50 32.71
C VAL A 743 -1.13 12.51 31.57
N LEU A 744 -2.37 12.87 31.22
CA LEU A 744 -2.69 13.79 30.11
C LEU A 744 -1.86 15.07 30.07
N PRO A 745 -1.54 15.76 31.20
CA PRO A 745 -0.68 16.96 31.16
C PRO A 745 0.70 16.74 30.54
N THR A 746 1.21 15.51 30.54
CA THR A 746 2.51 15.16 29.93
C THR A 746 2.38 14.62 28.51
N VAL A 747 1.23 14.08 28.13
CA VAL A 747 0.98 13.46 26.81
C VAL A 747 0.42 14.48 25.81
N MET A 748 -0.49 15.35 26.24
CA MET A 748 -1.14 16.33 25.36
C MET A 748 -0.16 17.27 24.62
N PRO A 749 0.94 17.76 25.23
CA PRO A 749 1.92 18.56 24.48
C PRO A 749 2.59 17.81 23.33
N ILE A 750 2.86 16.50 23.50
CA ILE A 750 3.44 15.64 22.46
C ILE A 750 2.45 15.47 21.32
N LEU A 751 1.20 15.15 21.68
CA LEU A 751 0.12 14.99 20.71
C LEU A 751 -0.10 16.28 19.91
N ILE A 752 -0.19 17.44 20.57
CA ILE A 752 -0.39 18.73 19.89
C ILE A 752 0.73 19.01 18.89
N LYS A 753 1.98 18.72 19.27
CA LYS A 753 3.14 18.85 18.38
C LYS A 753 3.01 17.96 17.15
N GLN A 754 2.49 16.74 17.30
CA GLN A 754 2.31 15.81 16.17
C GLN A 754 1.29 16.31 15.13
N LEU A 755 0.32 17.13 15.53
CA LEU A 755 -0.70 17.70 14.63
C LEU A 755 -0.18 18.87 13.76
N ASP A 756 1.06 19.33 13.98
CA ASP A 756 1.63 20.43 13.20
C ASP A 756 2.08 19.96 11.81
N LEU A 757 1.30 20.30 10.79
CA LEU A 757 1.58 19.98 9.39
C LEU A 757 2.97 20.49 8.92
N ASN A 758 3.50 21.55 9.52
CA ASN A 758 4.80 22.11 9.13
C ASN A 758 6.00 21.23 9.56
N LEU A 759 5.76 20.25 10.44
CA LEU A 759 6.81 19.32 10.88
C LEU A 759 6.91 18.09 9.97
N ILE A 760 5.98 17.92 9.02
CA ILE A 760 6.04 16.85 8.02
C ILE A 760 7.02 17.27 6.93
N ARG A 761 7.94 16.36 6.57
CA ARG A 761 8.90 16.57 5.49
C ARG A 761 8.25 16.21 4.15
N ASP A 762 8.57 16.95 3.08
CA ASP A 762 7.99 16.74 1.76
C ASP A 762 8.19 15.31 1.20
N ASP A 763 9.28 14.64 1.61
CA ASP A 763 9.63 13.26 1.23
C ASP A 763 8.92 12.18 2.08
N GLU A 764 8.27 12.57 3.18
CA GLU A 764 7.54 11.67 4.10
C GLU A 764 6.05 12.06 4.23
N SER A 765 5.51 12.83 3.27
CA SER A 765 4.21 13.48 3.42
C SER A 765 3.08 12.50 3.71
N GLU A 766 3.03 11.38 2.98
CA GLU A 766 2.01 10.36 3.14
C GLU A 766 2.09 9.67 4.51
N ASN A 767 3.29 9.21 4.90
CA ASN A 767 3.52 8.56 6.20
C ASN A 767 3.24 9.50 7.37
N GLY A 768 3.65 10.78 7.26
CA GLY A 768 3.38 11.80 8.26
C GLY A 768 1.88 12.04 8.46
N LEU A 769 1.11 12.09 7.37
CA LEU A 769 -0.34 12.28 7.41
C LEU A 769 -1.07 11.10 8.04
N ARG A 770 -0.58 9.86 7.85
CA ARG A 770 -1.12 8.66 8.54
C ARG A 770 -0.95 8.74 10.07
N VAL A 771 0.18 9.29 10.55
CA VAL A 771 0.37 9.54 12.00
C VAL A 771 -0.60 10.60 12.49
N ILE A 772 -0.77 11.69 11.75
CA ILE A 772 -1.73 12.75 12.10
C ILE A 772 -3.16 12.21 12.17
N ASN A 773 -3.55 11.31 11.27
CA ASN A 773 -4.86 10.66 11.30
C ASN A 773 -5.18 10.05 12.67
N ASN A 774 -4.29 9.19 13.18
CA ASN A 774 -4.46 8.55 14.48
C ASN A 774 -4.32 9.53 15.64
N ALA A 775 -3.47 10.56 15.52
CA ALA A 775 -3.39 11.61 16.52
C ALA A 775 -4.70 12.42 16.62
N CYS A 776 -5.32 12.77 15.48
CA CYS A 776 -6.64 13.40 15.43
C CYS A 776 -7.71 12.52 16.06
N TRP A 777 -7.74 11.23 15.72
CA TRP A 777 -8.67 10.27 16.33
C TRP A 777 -8.49 10.21 17.85
N ALA A 778 -7.26 10.08 18.34
CA ALA A 778 -6.94 10.06 19.77
C ALA A 778 -7.38 11.34 20.50
N VAL A 779 -7.23 12.53 19.88
CA VAL A 779 -7.78 13.80 20.43
C VAL A 779 -9.29 13.69 20.61
N GLY A 780 -9.98 13.18 19.59
CA GLY A 780 -11.43 13.02 19.61
C GLY A 780 -11.87 12.14 20.77
N GLU A 781 -11.25 10.97 20.94
CA GLU A 781 -11.59 10.04 22.02
C GLU A 781 -11.29 10.63 23.41
N ILE A 782 -10.14 11.28 23.58
CA ILE A 782 -9.82 11.98 24.84
C ILE A 782 -10.82 13.11 25.10
N ALA A 783 -11.19 13.90 24.09
CA ALA A 783 -12.12 15.01 24.24
C ALA A 783 -13.53 14.54 24.64
N ALA A 784 -13.99 13.43 24.07
CA ALA A 784 -15.29 12.85 24.37
C ALA A 784 -15.45 12.47 25.86
N VAL A 785 -14.36 12.02 26.48
CA VAL A 785 -14.35 11.56 27.88
C VAL A 785 -13.90 12.64 28.87
N SER A 786 -12.81 13.36 28.56
CA SER A 786 -12.21 14.40 29.42
C SER A 786 -13.06 15.67 29.52
N LYS A 787 -13.78 16.02 28.46
CA LYS A 787 -14.70 17.17 28.40
C LYS A 787 -14.00 18.46 28.85
N ALA A 788 -14.40 19.05 29.98
CA ALA A 788 -13.83 20.28 30.50
C ALA A 788 -12.33 20.16 30.86
N GLY A 789 -11.83 18.93 31.05
CA GLY A 789 -10.40 18.66 31.21
C GLY A 789 -9.55 19.02 29.99
N MET A 790 -10.16 19.23 28.81
CA MET A 790 -9.48 19.69 27.59
C MET A 790 -9.16 21.18 27.59
N ALA A 791 -9.78 21.97 28.48
CA ALA A 791 -9.65 23.43 28.50
C ALA A 791 -8.19 23.95 28.51
N PRO A 792 -7.22 23.34 29.22
CA PRO A 792 -5.82 23.80 29.21
C PRO A 792 -5.12 23.67 27.84
N PHE A 793 -5.63 22.82 26.96
CA PHE A 793 -5.01 22.46 25.68
C PHE A 793 -5.76 23.02 24.48
N LEU A 794 -6.96 23.58 24.73
CA LEU A 794 -7.96 23.89 23.72
C LEU A 794 -7.46 24.81 22.61
N GLU A 795 -6.75 25.89 22.96
CA GLU A 795 -6.30 26.89 21.99
C GLU A 795 -5.41 26.26 20.91
N ASN A 796 -4.41 25.47 21.33
CA ASN A 796 -3.48 24.83 20.40
C ASN A 796 -4.17 23.73 19.59
N LEU A 797 -5.07 22.95 20.22
CA LEU A 797 -5.82 21.90 19.52
C LEU A 797 -6.77 22.49 18.47
N TYR A 798 -7.49 23.56 18.82
CA TYR A 798 -8.38 24.27 17.90
C TYR A 798 -7.62 24.76 16.67
N GLN A 799 -6.48 25.44 16.88
CA GLN A 799 -5.65 25.97 15.80
C GLN A 799 -5.11 24.84 14.91
N ALA A 800 -4.56 23.77 15.50
CA ALA A 800 -4.01 22.65 14.75
C ALA A 800 -5.09 21.92 13.94
N LEU A 801 -6.22 21.56 14.55
CA LEU A 801 -7.31 20.83 13.88
C LEU A 801 -7.94 21.67 12.76
N THR A 802 -8.14 22.97 12.97
CA THR A 802 -8.69 23.85 11.92
C THR A 802 -7.73 24.00 10.75
N THR A 803 -6.42 24.04 11.01
CA THR A 803 -5.38 24.05 9.97
C THR A 803 -5.41 22.77 9.14
N ILE A 804 -5.63 21.62 9.77
CA ILE A 804 -5.74 20.33 9.07
C ILE A 804 -7.00 20.33 8.21
N VAL A 805 -8.18 20.56 8.80
CA VAL A 805 -9.48 20.49 8.09
C VAL A 805 -9.55 21.49 6.92
N SER A 806 -8.79 22.60 6.95
CA SER A 806 -8.80 23.63 5.88
C SER A 806 -7.89 23.31 4.71
N ASN A 807 -7.07 22.27 4.81
CA ASN A 807 -6.07 21.98 3.80
C ASN A 807 -6.62 20.96 2.79
N GLU A 808 -6.84 21.41 1.55
CA GLU A 808 -7.31 20.58 0.43
C GLU A 808 -6.28 19.53 -0.02
N GLU A 809 -5.00 19.67 0.35
CA GLU A 809 -3.95 18.68 0.07
C GLU A 809 -3.94 17.52 1.08
N VAL A 810 -4.69 17.65 2.19
CA VAL A 810 -4.79 16.60 3.21
C VAL A 810 -5.86 15.57 2.80
N PRO A 811 -5.58 14.25 2.90
CA PRO A 811 -6.54 13.21 2.58
C PRO A 811 -7.84 13.33 3.39
N ASP A 812 -8.95 12.93 2.76
CA ASP A 812 -10.28 13.05 3.35
C ASP A 812 -10.39 12.34 4.71
N SER A 813 -9.81 11.16 4.87
CA SER A 813 -9.81 10.41 6.14
C SER A 813 -9.20 11.20 7.31
N VAL A 814 -8.12 11.96 7.06
CA VAL A 814 -7.47 12.81 8.07
C VAL A 814 -8.33 14.03 8.37
N ASN A 815 -8.91 14.65 7.34
CA ASN A 815 -9.83 15.78 7.48
C ASN A 815 -11.09 15.41 8.26
N GLU A 816 -11.63 14.22 8.03
CA GLU A 816 -12.78 13.66 8.73
C GLU A 816 -12.47 13.44 10.21
N ASN A 817 -11.34 12.80 10.54
CA ASN A 817 -10.93 12.60 11.94
C ASN A 817 -10.63 13.93 12.65
N ALA A 818 -10.01 14.89 11.96
CA ALA A 818 -9.76 16.21 12.52
C ALA A 818 -11.07 16.99 12.79
N ALA A 819 -12.03 16.94 11.85
CA ALA A 819 -13.36 17.52 12.03
C ALA A 819 -14.12 16.82 13.18
N MET A 820 -14.06 15.48 13.23
CA MET A 820 -14.65 14.67 14.30
C MET A 820 -14.14 15.12 15.68
N ALA A 821 -12.82 15.26 15.82
CA ALA A 821 -12.17 15.72 17.04
C ALA A 821 -12.58 17.16 17.40
N LEU A 822 -12.62 18.06 16.41
CA LEU A 822 -13.01 19.46 16.59
C LEU A 822 -14.45 19.58 17.13
N GLY A 823 -15.39 18.80 16.59
CA GLY A 823 -16.76 18.76 17.12
C GLY A 823 -16.81 18.20 18.55
N ARG A 824 -16.06 17.14 18.85
CA ARG A 824 -16.00 16.53 20.20
C ARG A 824 -15.39 17.43 21.26
N LEU A 825 -14.47 18.35 20.92
CA LEU A 825 -13.99 19.39 21.85
C LEU A 825 -15.15 20.24 22.41
N GLY A 826 -16.21 20.43 21.64
CA GLY A 826 -17.41 21.16 22.07
C GLY A 826 -18.13 20.55 23.27
N ILE A 827 -17.99 19.26 23.55
CA ILE A 827 -18.70 18.55 24.63
C ILE A 827 -18.41 19.16 26.01
N GLY A 828 -17.20 19.66 26.23
CA GLY A 828 -16.79 20.30 27.49
C GLY A 828 -16.26 21.73 27.36
N CYS A 829 -16.01 22.20 26.12
CA CYS A 829 -15.37 23.48 25.86
C CYS A 829 -16.18 24.38 24.90
N ALA A 830 -17.49 24.16 24.79
CA ALA A 830 -18.36 24.90 23.87
C ALA A 830 -18.27 26.42 24.02
N GLN A 831 -18.25 26.95 25.24
CA GLN A 831 -18.24 28.39 25.49
C GLN A 831 -16.95 29.06 25.02
N GLN A 832 -15.82 28.35 25.11
CA GLN A 832 -14.53 28.84 24.65
C GLN A 832 -14.39 28.75 23.12
N LEU A 833 -15.01 27.75 22.48
CA LEU A 833 -14.99 27.59 21.02
C LEU A 833 -16.03 28.44 20.29
N ALA A 834 -17.12 28.84 20.95
CA ALA A 834 -18.21 29.59 20.35
C ALA A 834 -17.80 30.89 19.62
N PRO A 835 -16.82 31.69 20.10
CA PRO A 835 -16.32 32.86 19.36
C PRO A 835 -15.71 32.52 18.00
N HIS A 836 -15.15 31.32 17.85
CA HIS A 836 -14.46 30.84 16.66
C HIS A 836 -15.37 30.05 15.70
N LEU A 837 -16.62 29.79 16.08
CA LEU A 837 -17.54 28.94 15.31
C LEU A 837 -17.65 29.36 13.82
N GLY A 838 -17.66 30.67 13.55
CA GLY A 838 -17.75 31.19 12.18
C GLY A 838 -16.52 30.90 11.31
N GLU A 839 -15.38 30.58 11.92
CA GLU A 839 -14.12 30.28 11.22
C GLU A 839 -14.09 28.85 10.66
N PHE A 840 -14.71 27.88 11.36
CA PHE A 840 -14.59 26.45 11.02
C PHE A 840 -15.90 25.73 10.70
N ALA A 841 -17.08 26.33 10.96
CA ALA A 841 -18.37 25.64 10.81
C ALA A 841 -18.63 25.08 9.40
N ASP A 842 -18.37 25.87 8.35
CA ASP A 842 -18.58 25.44 6.95
C ASP A 842 -17.72 24.23 6.60
N MET A 843 -16.44 24.29 6.96
CA MET A 843 -15.50 23.20 6.72
C MET A 843 -15.84 21.93 7.52
N PHE A 844 -16.21 22.08 8.80
CA PHE A 844 -16.68 20.97 9.62
C PHE A 844 -17.87 20.26 8.96
N LEU A 845 -18.86 21.00 8.46
CA LEU A 845 -20.03 20.42 7.81
C LEU A 845 -19.68 19.70 6.51
N ARG A 846 -18.76 20.25 5.71
CA ARG A 846 -18.28 19.62 4.47
C ARG A 846 -17.57 18.31 4.74
N SER A 847 -16.62 18.28 5.66
CA SER A 847 -15.91 17.04 6.02
C SER A 847 -16.87 16.01 6.62
N MET A 848 -17.72 16.43 7.55
CA MET A 848 -18.67 15.52 8.21
C MET A 848 -19.79 15.03 7.30
N ALA A 849 -20.03 15.66 6.14
CA ALA A 849 -21.00 15.17 5.15
C ALA A 849 -20.52 13.89 4.45
N LYS A 850 -19.20 13.67 4.38
CA LYS A 850 -18.57 12.48 3.79
C LYS A 850 -18.60 11.27 4.73
N VAL A 851 -18.63 11.52 6.04
CA VAL A 851 -18.59 10.46 7.07
C VAL A 851 -19.94 9.76 7.21
N ASP A 852 -19.96 8.43 7.29
CA ASP A 852 -21.18 7.66 7.57
C ASP A 852 -21.70 7.84 9.00
N PHE A 853 -22.95 7.43 9.23
CA PHE A 853 -23.56 7.54 10.55
C PHE A 853 -22.97 6.54 11.54
N THR A 854 -22.13 7.04 12.44
CA THR A 854 -21.50 6.27 13.52
C THR A 854 -21.72 6.89 14.90
N ARG A 855 -21.28 6.20 15.96
CA ARG A 855 -21.33 6.72 17.33
C ARG A 855 -20.40 7.92 17.50
N GLU A 856 -19.27 7.88 16.82
CA GLU A 856 -18.26 8.92 16.75
C GLU A 856 -18.88 10.17 16.13
N LYS A 857 -19.47 10.04 14.93
CA LYS A 857 -20.19 11.14 14.24
C LYS A 857 -21.28 11.72 15.12
N ALA A 858 -22.05 10.87 15.79
CA ALA A 858 -23.09 11.31 16.69
C ALA A 858 -22.54 12.14 17.87
N SER A 859 -21.47 11.67 18.51
CA SER A 859 -20.83 12.39 19.63
C SER A 859 -20.17 13.71 19.19
N SER A 860 -19.59 13.75 17.99
CA SER A 860 -19.02 14.97 17.42
C SER A 860 -20.08 16.02 17.11
N PHE A 861 -21.19 15.64 16.47
CA PHE A 861 -22.32 16.54 16.27
C PHE A 861 -22.95 16.99 17.58
N TYR A 862 -23.01 16.12 18.60
CA TYR A 862 -23.48 16.54 19.91
C TYR A 862 -22.62 17.67 20.49
N GLY A 863 -21.29 17.54 20.44
CA GLY A 863 -20.36 18.59 20.86
C GLY A 863 -20.44 19.86 20.01
N PHE A 864 -20.49 19.72 18.68
CA PHE A 864 -20.67 20.84 17.75
C PHE A 864 -21.96 21.61 18.03
N ASN A 865 -23.07 20.90 18.30
CA ASN A 865 -24.34 21.52 18.65
C ASN A 865 -24.23 22.37 19.94
N GLN A 866 -23.43 21.95 20.93
CA GLN A 866 -23.20 22.79 22.12
C GLN A 866 -22.50 24.10 21.77
N ILE A 867 -21.55 24.08 20.84
CA ILE A 867 -20.86 25.29 20.33
C ILE A 867 -21.86 26.19 19.59
N VAL A 868 -22.69 25.61 18.71
CA VAL A 868 -23.73 26.32 17.97
C VAL A 868 -24.73 27.00 18.91
N GLN A 869 -25.17 26.32 19.97
CA GLN A 869 -26.08 26.92 20.95
C GLN A 869 -25.46 28.13 21.67
N ALA A 870 -24.14 28.14 21.87
CA ALA A 870 -23.44 29.23 22.52
C ALA A 870 -23.24 30.46 21.61
N ASN A 871 -23.17 30.29 20.29
CA ASN A 871 -23.09 31.40 19.32
C ASN A 871 -23.86 31.12 18.01
N PRO A 872 -25.20 31.05 18.04
CA PRO A 872 -25.99 30.60 16.89
C PRO A 872 -25.92 31.55 15.68
N LYS A 873 -25.57 32.82 15.91
CA LYS A 873 -25.45 33.83 14.84
C LYS A 873 -24.25 33.60 13.93
N ALA A 874 -23.21 32.91 14.41
CA ALA A 874 -22.02 32.64 13.60
C ALA A 874 -22.26 31.65 12.45
N MET A 875 -23.38 30.92 12.48
CA MET A 875 -23.74 29.94 11.42
C MET A 875 -24.43 30.57 10.21
N GLU A 876 -24.64 31.88 10.17
CA GLU A 876 -25.46 32.55 9.14
C GLU A 876 -25.08 32.16 7.70
N SER A 877 -23.79 32.01 7.40
CA SER A 877 -23.28 31.66 6.07
C SER A 877 -23.53 30.21 5.65
N CYS A 878 -23.62 29.27 6.59
CA CYS A 878 -23.73 27.82 6.34
C CYS A 878 -25.01 27.20 6.96
N LEU A 879 -25.97 28.04 7.35
CA LEU A 879 -27.15 27.61 8.09
C LEU A 879 -28.01 26.59 7.31
N SER A 880 -28.11 26.76 5.99
CA SER A 880 -28.83 25.82 5.11
C SER A 880 -28.17 24.44 5.12
N ASP A 881 -26.85 24.39 4.99
CA ASP A 881 -26.08 23.15 4.96
C ASP A 881 -26.11 22.45 6.33
N TYR A 882 -26.10 23.22 7.41
CA TYR A 882 -26.29 22.66 8.76
C TYR A 882 -27.66 22.00 8.94
N PHE A 883 -28.74 22.63 8.47
CA PHE A 883 -30.08 22.03 8.51
C PHE A 883 -30.17 20.79 7.63
N HIS A 884 -29.50 20.80 6.47
CA HIS A 884 -29.36 19.61 5.63
C HIS A 884 -28.64 18.48 6.37
N ALA A 885 -27.51 18.77 7.02
CA ALA A 885 -26.74 17.80 7.78
C ALA A 885 -27.61 17.12 8.87
N ILE A 886 -28.34 17.90 9.68
CA ILE A 886 -29.28 17.35 10.69
C ILE A 886 -30.36 16.48 10.05
N ALA A 887 -30.86 16.89 8.89
CA ALA A 887 -31.91 16.16 8.19
C ALA A 887 -31.42 14.82 7.64
N VAL A 888 -30.15 14.68 7.23
CA VAL A 888 -29.66 13.44 6.62
C VAL A 888 -29.53 12.30 7.64
N PHE A 889 -29.31 12.58 8.93
CA PHE A 889 -29.21 11.55 9.97
C PHE A 889 -30.37 10.52 9.94
N PRO A 890 -30.07 9.22 10.20
CA PRO A 890 -31.08 8.17 10.16
C PRO A 890 -32.01 8.26 11.38
N HIS A 891 -33.20 8.82 11.17
CA HIS A 891 -34.15 9.10 12.26
C HIS A 891 -34.55 7.87 13.07
N LYS A 892 -34.64 6.69 12.44
CA LYS A 892 -34.94 5.43 13.15
C LYS A 892 -33.84 5.09 14.15
N SER A 893 -32.58 5.20 13.75
CA SER A 893 -31.42 4.92 14.60
C SER A 893 -31.31 5.93 15.74
N LEU A 894 -31.64 7.21 15.52
CA LEU A 894 -31.61 8.26 16.55
C LEU A 894 -32.55 8.03 17.74
N HIS A 895 -33.56 7.14 17.64
CA HIS A 895 -34.42 6.80 18.79
C HIS A 895 -33.78 5.76 19.73
N GLN A 896 -32.64 5.20 19.37
CA GLN A 896 -31.93 4.28 20.25
C GLN A 896 -31.42 5.03 21.49
N PRO A 897 -31.46 4.43 22.69
CA PRO A 897 -31.17 5.13 23.95
C PRO A 897 -29.82 5.85 23.99
N HIS A 898 -28.80 5.31 23.32
CA HIS A 898 -27.44 5.88 23.33
C HIS A 898 -27.28 7.11 22.43
N PHE A 899 -28.28 7.46 21.60
CA PHE A 899 -28.29 8.69 20.79
C PHE A 899 -29.25 9.77 21.33
N GLN A 900 -29.83 9.55 22.50
CA GLN A 900 -30.82 10.45 23.08
C GLN A 900 -30.27 11.87 23.27
N ASP A 901 -29.03 12.01 23.73
CA ASP A 901 -28.37 13.31 23.94
C ASP A 901 -28.21 14.08 22.62
N LEU A 902 -27.81 13.39 21.55
CA LEU A 902 -27.74 13.98 20.22
C LEU A 902 -29.12 14.42 19.73
N GLN A 903 -30.12 13.54 19.81
CA GLN A 903 -31.48 13.84 19.38
C GLN A 903 -32.04 15.07 20.11
N GLN A 904 -31.82 15.16 21.42
CA GLN A 904 -32.22 16.30 22.23
C GLN A 904 -31.47 17.57 21.80
N SER A 905 -30.17 17.48 21.53
CA SER A 905 -29.36 18.62 21.08
C SER A 905 -29.83 19.17 19.72
N PHE A 906 -30.23 18.31 18.78
CA PHE A 906 -30.83 18.73 17.51
C PHE A 906 -32.14 19.48 17.73
N GLN A 907 -33.04 18.97 18.58
CA GLN A 907 -34.30 19.65 18.91
C GLN A 907 -34.05 21.03 19.51
N GLN A 908 -33.09 21.15 20.43
CA GLN A 908 -32.75 22.41 21.08
C GLN A 908 -32.20 23.44 20.09
N VAL A 909 -31.27 23.03 19.21
CA VAL A 909 -30.71 23.96 18.21
C VAL A 909 -31.77 24.41 17.20
N LEU A 910 -32.56 23.47 16.67
CA LEU A 910 -33.62 23.80 15.71
C LEU A 910 -34.68 24.72 16.32
N GLN A 911 -35.08 24.48 17.58
CA GLN A 911 -35.97 25.38 18.31
C GLN A 911 -35.33 26.75 18.56
N GLY A 912 -34.04 26.79 18.90
CA GLY A 912 -33.29 28.03 19.07
C GLY A 912 -33.27 28.88 17.79
N TYR A 913 -33.09 28.27 16.61
CA TYR A 913 -33.18 28.98 15.33
C TYR A 913 -34.60 29.41 14.98
N LYS A 914 -35.61 28.60 15.30
CA LYS A 914 -37.02 28.99 15.14
C LYS A 914 -37.37 30.23 15.95
N ASP A 915 -36.83 30.37 17.15
CA ASP A 915 -37.04 31.54 18.00
C ASP A 915 -36.20 32.75 17.56
N LEU A 916 -35.04 32.51 16.92
CA LEU A 916 -34.10 33.56 16.47
C LEU A 916 -34.49 34.17 15.11
N ILE A 917 -35.05 33.38 14.19
CA ILE A 917 -35.31 33.79 12.80
C ILE A 917 -36.74 34.37 12.69
N PRO A 918 -36.90 35.67 12.36
CA PRO A 918 -38.23 36.32 12.36
C PRO A 918 -39.24 35.73 11.38
N ASP A 919 -38.80 35.20 10.23
CA ASP A 919 -39.62 34.50 9.24
C ASP A 919 -39.10 33.08 8.98
N PHE A 920 -39.10 32.27 10.04
CA PHE A 920 -38.61 30.89 10.00
C PHE A 920 -39.33 30.02 8.96
N ASN A 921 -40.61 30.27 8.72
CA ASN A 921 -41.38 29.50 7.73
C ASN A 921 -40.87 29.74 6.30
N SER A 922 -40.56 30.99 5.93
CA SER A 922 -39.96 31.27 4.62
C SER A 922 -38.57 30.64 4.48
N PHE A 923 -37.75 30.64 5.54
CA PHE A 923 -36.47 29.94 5.55
C PHE A 923 -36.63 28.42 5.35
N MET A 924 -37.58 27.79 6.05
CA MET A 924 -37.88 26.36 5.89
C MET A 924 -38.37 26.02 4.47
N VAL A 925 -39.00 26.97 3.77
CA VAL A 925 -39.41 26.81 2.35
C VAL A 925 -38.23 26.98 1.39
N SER A 926 -37.19 27.75 1.75
CA SER A 926 -35.98 27.87 0.92
C SER A 926 -35.08 26.64 0.94
N LEU A 927 -35.23 25.75 1.94
CA LEU A 927 -34.51 24.48 1.99
C LEU A 927 -35.01 23.48 0.94
N PRO A 928 -34.18 22.53 0.49
CA PRO A 928 -34.62 21.47 -0.42
C PRO A 928 -35.88 20.74 0.12
N PRO A 929 -36.90 20.47 -0.71
CA PRO A 929 -38.17 19.88 -0.24
C PRO A 929 -38.06 18.56 0.55
N PRO A 930 -37.11 17.64 0.27
CA PRO A 930 -36.90 16.46 1.10
C PRO A 930 -36.41 16.80 2.52
N VAL A 931 -35.49 17.77 2.63
CA VAL A 931 -34.89 18.23 3.89
C VAL A 931 -35.96 18.85 4.78
N SER A 932 -36.70 19.83 4.23
CA SER A 932 -37.75 20.55 4.96
C SER A 932 -38.83 19.61 5.51
N ARG A 933 -39.31 18.66 4.68
CA ARG A 933 -40.28 17.64 5.11
C ARG A 933 -39.75 16.71 6.19
N LYS A 934 -38.48 16.26 6.06
CA LYS A 934 -37.86 15.38 7.06
C LYS A 934 -37.71 16.09 8.40
N LEU A 935 -37.24 17.34 8.40
CA LEU A 935 -37.11 18.14 9.63
C LEU A 935 -38.47 18.40 10.32
N GLN A 936 -39.51 18.78 9.56
CA GLN A 936 -40.86 18.98 10.10
C GLN A 936 -41.43 17.70 10.73
N THR A 937 -41.24 16.56 10.06
CA THR A 937 -41.76 15.26 10.54
C THR A 937 -40.96 14.74 11.74
N ALA A 938 -39.63 14.85 11.68
CA ALA A 938 -38.71 14.29 12.67
C ALA A 938 -38.68 15.08 13.98
N TYR A 939 -38.77 16.41 13.91
CA TYR A 939 -38.54 17.32 15.04
C TYR A 939 -39.74 18.22 15.37
N ARG A 940 -40.88 18.06 14.69
CA ARG A 940 -42.14 18.80 14.92
C ARG A 940 -41.97 20.32 14.87
N LEU A 941 -41.18 20.79 13.90
CA LEU A 941 -40.89 22.21 13.66
C LEU A 941 -42.07 22.98 13.08
#